data_AF-A0A2W6XMW0-F1
#
_entry.id   AF-A0A2W6XMW0-F1
#
_cell.length_a   1.000
_cell.length_b   1.000
_cell.length_c   1.000
_cell.angle_alpha   90.00
_cell.angle_beta   90.00
_cell.angle_gamma   90.00
#
_symmetry.space_group_name_H-M   'P 1'
#
loop_
_entity.id
_entity.type
_entity.pdbx_description
1 polymer ?
#
loop_
_entity_poly.entity_id
_entity_poly.type
_entity_poly.pdbx_seq_one_letter_code
_entity_poly.pdbx_strand_id
1 'polypeptide(L)'
;MTAQAARAADTYESAKSGTIYWTLSLYIEADRAAAALGLKPGARIGPETFRRMQRSHRPSLALANAIDPLMNDIADRETQGEVQEFLLAVTDENVSDMDEAAAAARRYDDLVFKMPKSISWTTEGVRFEASPPGLDREREVQLRRFWLSHNNGALSYHLSFSHFYGAFEDEARGACSGYAPSTYYFLSLLQKLAAPKEYGLDADILEDINRKADPYIDVFDPEPLGIDPLDDIEVRYRPPKGEKGEHQVERFWPFVRTMFEADAEVLFDRLFRTDRLLPKDEADRFTLKIKKGGYTDALVELVPFIEVPGLKVPKSRFMFMLHDERFFERLMPLDADRKESVSRKAMVRQDCYEPYETRIGALMDEATRRRRRSVRLDEDYWTWVCTRPEYDAALDEGAFARAVPDVPTHDLRSDQDAHWSPIRRLEEGDETDKRPARDPLDELVTAMRAGECFQRYAFDDKAPSRPLAERALPAPVKHHIPAFEAHRADCLDYLFLAGFNQNIIDFMNQDTSEILDSIDPIYPDSSDQSSDRFFVRYANHRAMITYVPKSRSLETGNDYIGACPYAFLIHVLALHNEFLARSHEQKTMTRIERIEALIYGRTPPATPAMALLEQQEALDEDDDLSRAEMAINQAKLAEFSQYERFRYANPFRYETERDVFKTLEELRGISRKKEALALAIKSLEDHASDLSRRQQVKLEEQRRTEEQARKDREDEAARRQKAVDEDAARRGLWLNILLGMTGFFGAGQMFHWIGEKAAGPDAGGPPHPTAVATLFGHLTPSVAVGNVILAGTEIVMTLALLLFLAMLGYILWDARGQIAGLFAGLWRKLRGAPTEAGRQKTKPGSTPVGTGLDSSKD
;
A
#
# COMPACT_ATOMS: atom_id res chain seq x y z
N MET A 1 21.25 -1.87 54.24
CA MET A 1 20.16 -1.67 53.26
C MET A 1 20.21 -0.24 52.79
N THR A 2 20.45 0.00 51.51
CA THR A 2 20.51 1.33 50.89
C THR A 2 19.10 1.82 50.53
N ALA A 3 18.88 3.13 50.52
CA ALA A 3 17.57 3.74 50.25
C ALA A 3 16.98 3.40 48.87
N GLN A 4 17.82 2.91 47.95
CA GLN A 4 17.42 2.45 46.62
C GLN A 4 16.66 1.10 46.67
N ALA A 5 17.04 0.19 47.58
CA ALA A 5 16.31 -1.07 47.79
C ALA A 5 14.95 -0.85 48.50
N ALA A 6 14.81 0.23 49.26
CA ALA A 6 13.54 0.61 49.90
C ALA A 6 12.51 1.24 48.93
N ARG A 7 12.88 1.50 47.67
CA ARG A 7 11.95 1.91 46.59
C ARG A 7 11.49 0.75 45.71
N ALA A 8 12.11 -0.42 45.82
CA ALA A 8 11.80 -1.59 44.99
C ALA A 8 10.63 -2.44 45.53
N ALA A 9 10.13 -2.14 46.73
CA ALA A 9 8.97 -2.80 47.32
C ALA A 9 7.76 -1.84 47.37
N ASP A 10 6.64 -2.28 46.80
CA ASP A 10 5.27 -1.79 47.04
C ASP A 10 4.86 -0.35 46.64
N THR A 11 5.16 0.09 45.41
CA THR A 11 4.22 0.97 44.66
C THR A 11 4.34 0.80 43.15
N TYR A 12 3.25 0.39 42.49
CA TYR A 12 3.03 0.62 41.05
C TYR A 12 2.87 2.13 40.79
N GLU A 13 3.17 2.60 39.57
CA GLU A 13 2.97 3.99 39.17
C GLU A 13 1.48 4.27 38.96
N SER A 14 0.80 4.75 40.01
CA SER A 14 -0.62 5.10 39.95
C SER A 14 -0.86 6.18 38.88
N ALA A 15 -1.65 5.80 37.87
CA ALA A 15 -2.01 6.68 36.78
C ALA A 15 -2.91 7.83 37.30
N LYS A 16 -2.56 9.08 36.98
CA LYS A 16 -3.24 10.27 37.51
C LYS A 16 -4.19 10.87 36.46
N SER A 17 -5.36 11.33 36.89
CA SER A 17 -6.24 12.16 36.06
C SER A 17 -5.53 13.49 35.72
N GLY A 18 -5.64 13.95 34.47
CA GLY A 18 -4.82 15.04 33.94
C GLY A 18 -3.44 14.59 33.44
N THR A 19 -3.34 13.36 32.92
CA THR A 19 -2.09 12.83 32.31
C THR A 19 -2.34 12.45 30.86
N ILE A 20 -1.42 12.85 29.97
CA ILE A 20 -1.36 12.35 28.61
C ILE A 20 -0.30 11.26 28.54
N TYR A 21 -0.69 10.14 27.94
CA TYR A 21 0.20 9.07 27.53
C TYR A 21 0.19 9.06 26.00
N TRP A 22 1.36 9.13 25.36
CA TRP A 22 1.42 9.07 23.89
C TRP A 22 2.54 8.17 23.40
N THR A 23 2.24 7.36 22.38
CA THR A 23 3.18 6.40 21.82
C THR A 23 3.45 6.74 20.36
N LEU A 24 4.70 7.08 20.04
CA LEU A 24 5.20 7.10 18.67
C LEU A 24 5.65 5.69 18.29
N SER A 25 5.00 5.11 17.29
CA SER A 25 5.37 3.80 16.74
C SER A 25 6.03 3.99 15.37
N LEU A 26 7.30 3.61 15.22
CA LEU A 26 7.99 3.52 13.92
C LEU A 26 7.86 2.08 13.40
N TYR A 27 7.46 1.91 12.14
CA TYR A 27 7.31 0.60 11.49
C TYR A 27 8.49 0.29 10.57
N ILE A 28 9.05 -0.91 10.70
CA ILE A 28 10.15 -1.45 9.87
C ILE A 28 9.60 -2.63 9.08
N GLU A 29 9.70 -2.57 7.76
CA GLU A 29 9.26 -3.67 6.91
C GLU A 29 10.08 -4.95 7.14
N ALA A 30 9.41 -6.11 7.10
CA ALA A 30 10.04 -7.41 7.28
C ALA A 30 11.25 -7.64 6.35
N ASP A 31 11.16 -7.17 5.11
CA ASP A 31 12.24 -7.32 4.11
C ASP A 31 13.49 -6.50 4.51
N ARG A 32 13.31 -5.31 5.11
CA ARG A 32 14.42 -4.49 5.64
C ARG A 32 15.02 -5.11 6.90
N ALA A 33 14.19 -5.58 7.83
CA ALA A 33 14.66 -6.27 9.03
C ALA A 33 15.44 -7.56 8.68
N ALA A 34 14.95 -8.34 7.71
CA ALA A 34 15.64 -9.53 7.19
C ALA A 34 16.95 -9.19 6.47
N ALA A 35 16.96 -8.15 5.62
CA ALA A 35 18.16 -7.71 4.91
C ALA A 35 19.25 -7.19 5.86
N ALA A 36 18.88 -6.50 6.94
CA ALA A 36 19.81 -6.04 7.99
C ALA A 36 20.46 -7.20 8.76
N LEU A 37 19.79 -8.36 8.86
CA LEU A 37 20.38 -9.62 9.35
C LEU A 37 21.15 -10.41 8.27
N GLY A 38 21.31 -9.87 7.06
CA GLY A 38 22.01 -10.53 5.96
C GLY A 38 21.27 -11.72 5.34
N LEU A 39 19.95 -11.84 5.59
CA LEU A 39 19.13 -12.87 4.97
C LEU A 39 18.95 -12.60 3.46
N LYS A 40 18.61 -13.64 2.70
CA LYS A 40 18.40 -13.55 1.24
C LYS A 40 17.19 -12.65 0.92
N PRO A 41 17.16 -11.97 -0.24
CA PRO A 41 15.97 -11.25 -0.70
C PRO A 41 14.71 -12.13 -0.65
N GLY A 42 13.60 -11.59 -0.14
CA GLY A 42 12.34 -12.32 0.07
C GLY A 42 12.29 -13.23 1.30
N ALA A 43 13.39 -13.40 2.04
CA ALA A 43 13.37 -14.06 3.35
C ALA A 43 12.75 -13.17 4.43
N ARG A 44 12.27 -13.79 5.51
CA ARG A 44 11.66 -13.14 6.67
C ARG A 44 12.24 -13.71 7.96
N ILE A 45 12.21 -12.94 9.04
CA ILE A 45 12.56 -13.43 10.37
C ILE A 45 11.37 -14.23 10.91
N GLY A 46 11.60 -15.49 11.29
CA GLY A 46 10.55 -16.37 11.77
C GLY A 46 10.14 -16.10 13.24
N PRO A 47 8.86 -16.32 13.61
CA PRO A 47 8.40 -16.18 15.00
C PRO A 47 9.23 -16.97 16.02
N GLU A 48 9.79 -18.12 15.62
CA GLU A 48 10.65 -18.97 16.45
C GLU A 48 11.96 -18.28 16.86
N THR A 49 12.48 -17.35 16.06
CA THR A 49 13.68 -16.55 16.37
C THR A 49 13.37 -15.55 17.47
N PHE A 50 12.29 -14.78 17.33
CA PHE A 50 11.83 -13.83 18.36
C PHE A 50 11.43 -14.55 19.66
N ARG A 51 10.73 -15.69 19.57
CA ARG A 51 10.37 -16.53 20.72
C ARG A 51 11.61 -17.03 21.49
N ARG A 52 12.66 -17.46 20.78
CA ARG A 52 13.94 -17.86 21.41
C ARG A 52 14.64 -16.66 22.06
N MET A 53 14.65 -15.51 21.38
CA MET A 53 15.28 -14.29 21.89
C MET A 53 14.58 -13.77 23.16
N GLN A 54 13.24 -13.71 23.16
CA GLN A 54 12.45 -13.27 24.30
C GLN A 54 12.66 -14.19 25.51
N ARG A 55 12.71 -15.52 25.29
CA ARG A 55 12.97 -16.51 26.36
C ARG A 55 14.41 -16.50 26.87
N SER A 56 15.40 -16.13 26.06
CA SER A 56 16.81 -16.07 26.46
C SER A 56 17.20 -14.76 27.16
N HIS A 57 16.45 -13.69 26.94
CA HIS A 57 16.70 -12.36 27.51
C HIS A 57 15.72 -12.04 28.65
N ARG A 58 16.18 -12.14 29.91
CA ARG A 58 15.31 -12.00 31.09
C ARG A 58 14.46 -10.71 31.11
N PRO A 59 14.95 -9.50 30.78
CA PRO A 59 14.10 -8.30 30.73
C PRO A 59 12.98 -8.39 29.70
N SER A 60 13.21 -9.02 28.54
CA SER A 60 12.14 -9.28 27.55
C SER A 60 11.13 -10.33 28.05
N LEU A 61 11.60 -11.37 28.75
CA LEU A 61 10.73 -12.36 29.39
C LEU A 61 9.89 -11.75 30.52
N ALA A 62 10.46 -10.82 31.31
CA ALA A 62 9.75 -10.11 32.36
C ALA A 62 8.67 -9.17 31.78
N LEU A 63 8.99 -8.44 30.71
CA LEU A 63 8.03 -7.63 29.94
C LEU A 63 6.88 -8.49 29.39
N ALA A 64 7.20 -9.63 28.77
CA ALA A 64 6.22 -10.58 28.24
C ALA A 64 5.28 -11.09 29.35
N ASN A 65 5.84 -11.61 30.44
CA ASN A 65 5.08 -12.15 31.57
C ASN A 65 4.16 -11.10 32.25
N ALA A 66 4.49 -9.80 32.16
CA ALA A 66 3.68 -8.73 32.70
C ALA A 66 2.56 -8.27 31.76
N ILE A 67 2.82 -8.24 30.44
CA ILE A 67 1.94 -7.56 29.46
C ILE A 67 1.19 -8.52 28.54
N ASP A 68 1.83 -9.59 28.05
CA ASP A 68 1.16 -10.54 27.14
C ASP A 68 -0.10 -11.19 27.77
N PRO A 69 -0.16 -11.53 29.08
CA PRO A 69 -1.40 -12.02 29.68
C PRO A 69 -2.60 -11.06 29.57
N LEU A 70 -2.36 -9.75 29.59
CA LEU A 70 -3.41 -8.73 29.41
C LEU A 70 -3.86 -8.62 27.95
N MET A 71 -2.95 -8.87 27.00
CA MET A 71 -3.25 -8.90 25.57
C MET A 71 -3.89 -10.23 25.14
N ASN A 72 -3.67 -11.32 25.88
CA ASN A 72 -4.23 -12.65 25.62
C ASN A 72 -5.63 -12.87 26.25
N ASP A 73 -6.11 -11.97 27.11
CA ASP A 73 -7.51 -11.93 27.56
C ASP A 73 -8.48 -11.52 26.42
N ILE A 74 -7.90 -10.95 25.37
CA ILE A 74 -8.52 -10.68 24.08
C ILE A 74 -8.37 -11.95 23.20
N ALA A 75 -9.45 -12.39 22.55
CA ALA A 75 -9.53 -13.68 21.86
C ALA A 75 -8.57 -13.83 20.65
N ASP A 76 -8.43 -15.06 20.16
CA ASP A 76 -7.90 -15.46 18.83
C ASP A 76 -6.65 -14.73 18.28
N ARG A 77 -5.78 -14.19 19.16
CA ARG A 77 -4.41 -13.79 18.82
C ARG A 77 -3.54 -15.00 18.40
N GLU A 78 -3.96 -16.22 18.76
CA GLU A 78 -3.30 -17.47 18.38
C GLU A 78 -3.57 -17.85 16.91
N THR A 79 -2.66 -17.49 16.01
CA THR A 79 -2.71 -17.98 14.63
C THR A 79 -2.13 -19.40 14.58
N GLN A 80 -2.96 -20.37 14.18
CA GLN A 80 -2.60 -21.80 14.15
C GLN A 80 -2.24 -22.40 15.54
N GLY A 81 -2.77 -21.82 16.62
CA GLY A 81 -2.50 -22.27 18.00
C GLY A 81 -1.18 -21.75 18.58
N GLU A 82 -0.58 -20.71 17.99
CA GLU A 82 0.57 -20.03 18.55
C GLU A 82 0.44 -18.50 18.43
N VAL A 83 0.89 -17.77 19.45
CA VAL A 83 1.14 -16.32 19.37
C VAL A 83 2.39 -16.07 18.53
N GLN A 84 2.31 -15.09 17.62
CA GLN A 84 3.36 -14.79 16.63
C GLN A 84 4.00 -13.41 16.81
N GLU A 85 3.49 -12.58 17.74
CA GLU A 85 4.05 -11.29 18.13
C GLU A 85 4.73 -11.39 19.49
N PHE A 86 5.91 -10.78 19.62
CA PHE A 86 6.67 -10.76 20.87
C PHE A 86 7.08 -9.34 21.24
N LEU A 87 6.81 -8.95 22.49
CA LEU A 87 7.32 -7.74 23.13
C LEU A 87 8.76 -7.95 23.61
N LEU A 88 9.65 -7.02 23.30
CA LEU A 88 11.10 -7.15 23.48
C LEU A 88 11.68 -5.86 24.09
N ALA A 89 12.45 -5.99 25.17
CA ALA A 89 13.04 -4.85 25.88
C ALA A 89 14.31 -4.31 25.20
N VAL A 90 14.49 -2.99 25.21
CA VAL A 90 15.64 -2.30 24.59
C VAL A 90 16.96 -2.46 25.36
N THR A 91 16.91 -2.66 26.68
CA THR A 91 18.10 -2.86 27.52
C THR A 91 18.88 -4.11 27.12
N ASP A 92 20.22 -4.09 27.23
CA ASP A 92 21.10 -5.29 27.13
C ASP A 92 21.59 -5.79 28.50
N GLU A 93 20.94 -5.37 29.58
CA GLU A 93 21.31 -5.80 30.93
C GLU A 93 21.07 -7.30 31.13
N ASN A 94 22.17 -8.05 31.18
CA ASN A 94 22.18 -9.46 31.59
C ASN A 94 22.03 -9.60 33.11
N VAL A 95 20.83 -9.30 33.60
CA VAL A 95 20.40 -9.50 34.99
C VAL A 95 20.34 -10.99 35.35
N SER A 96 20.49 -11.30 36.64
CA SER A 96 20.60 -12.68 37.12
C SER A 96 19.26 -13.30 37.53
N ASP A 97 18.34 -12.43 37.97
CA ASP A 97 17.05 -12.76 38.58
C ASP A 97 15.87 -12.10 37.82
N MET A 98 14.63 -12.52 38.10
CA MET A 98 13.41 -12.00 37.46
C MET A 98 12.89 -10.69 38.07
N ASP A 99 13.15 -10.39 39.34
CA ASP A 99 12.77 -9.10 39.94
C ASP A 99 13.72 -7.99 39.43
N GLU A 100 15.02 -8.30 39.32
CA GLU A 100 15.99 -7.45 38.60
C GLU A 100 15.55 -7.21 37.14
N ALA A 101 15.05 -8.25 36.46
CA ALA A 101 14.56 -8.15 35.09
C ALA A 101 13.27 -7.32 34.96
N ALA A 102 12.36 -7.43 35.92
CA ALA A 102 11.17 -6.58 35.98
C ALA A 102 11.57 -5.12 36.22
N ALA A 103 12.49 -4.84 37.14
CA ALA A 103 13.00 -3.49 37.38
C ALA A 103 13.71 -2.89 36.16
N ALA A 104 14.48 -3.69 35.41
CA ALA A 104 15.10 -3.28 34.15
C ALA A 104 14.06 -3.01 33.04
N ALA A 105 13.02 -3.84 32.93
CA ALA A 105 11.93 -3.67 31.98
C ALA A 105 11.01 -2.47 32.30
N ARG A 106 10.89 -2.10 33.59
CA ARG A 106 10.13 -0.92 34.05
C ARG A 106 10.94 0.38 34.05
N ARG A 107 12.18 0.39 33.54
CA ARG A 107 12.99 1.62 33.48
C ARG A 107 12.37 2.62 32.49
N TYR A 108 12.38 3.89 32.88
CA TYR A 108 12.07 5.02 32.02
C TYR A 108 13.24 6.01 32.04
N ASP A 109 13.35 6.79 30.97
CA ASP A 109 14.23 7.94 30.88
C ASP A 109 13.44 9.20 31.26
N ASP A 110 13.95 10.01 32.20
CA ASP A 110 13.37 11.32 32.49
C ASP A 110 13.87 12.36 31.46
N LEU A 111 12.93 13.02 30.78
CA LEU A 111 13.18 14.05 29.78
C LEU A 111 12.58 15.39 30.21
N VAL A 112 13.12 16.45 29.60
CA VAL A 112 12.56 17.80 29.64
C VAL A 112 12.28 18.23 28.21
N PHE A 113 11.02 18.56 27.93
CA PHE A 113 10.57 19.17 26.69
C PHE A 113 10.41 20.68 26.92
N LYS A 114 10.79 21.49 25.93
CA LYS A 114 10.59 22.94 25.96
C LYS A 114 10.10 23.41 24.59
N MET A 115 8.96 24.10 24.59
CA MET A 115 8.35 24.66 23.38
C MET A 115 8.96 26.04 23.07
N PRO A 116 8.78 26.58 21.85
CA PRO A 116 9.04 27.99 21.60
C PRO A 116 8.09 28.91 22.39
N LYS A 117 8.47 30.19 22.49
CA LYS A 117 7.65 31.28 23.08
C LYS A 117 6.40 31.60 22.27
N SER A 118 6.45 31.33 20.99
CA SER A 118 5.39 31.59 20.03
C SER A 118 5.45 30.54 18.94
N ILE A 119 4.31 30.18 18.38
CA ILE A 119 4.21 29.31 17.20
C ILE A 119 3.49 30.06 16.07
N SER A 120 3.80 29.71 14.83
CA SER A 120 3.13 30.26 13.66
C SER A 120 2.71 29.16 12.68
N TRP A 121 1.52 29.31 12.08
CA TRP A 121 0.97 28.36 11.12
C TRP A 121 0.25 29.11 10.00
N THR A 122 -0.15 28.41 8.95
CA THR A 122 -0.93 28.98 7.84
C THR A 122 -2.20 28.17 7.58
N THR A 123 -3.35 28.83 7.74
CA THR A 123 -4.67 28.27 7.48
C THR A 123 -5.37 29.19 6.49
N GLU A 124 -5.99 28.61 5.45
CA GLU A 124 -6.68 29.34 4.36
C GLU A 124 -5.84 30.45 3.66
N GLY A 125 -4.51 30.33 3.69
CA GLY A 125 -3.59 31.32 3.13
C GLY A 125 -3.32 32.52 4.04
N VAL A 126 -3.87 32.54 5.26
CA VAL A 126 -3.59 33.53 6.31
C VAL A 126 -2.57 32.94 7.29
N ARG A 127 -1.49 33.68 7.57
CA ARG A 127 -0.51 33.30 8.60
C ARG A 127 -0.95 33.79 9.97
N PHE A 128 -1.03 32.88 10.93
CA PHE A 128 -1.31 33.17 12.33
C PHE A 128 -0.04 33.03 13.17
N GLU A 129 -0.02 33.70 14.31
CA GLU A 129 1.10 33.72 15.26
C GLU A 129 0.52 33.78 16.68
N ALA A 130 0.76 32.76 17.50
CA ALA A 130 0.23 32.63 18.86
C ALA A 130 1.35 32.57 19.89
N SER A 131 1.24 33.40 20.94
CA SER A 131 2.15 33.39 22.09
C SER A 131 1.40 33.22 23.42
N PRO A 132 0.76 32.06 23.67
CA PRO A 132 0.01 31.82 24.91
C PRO A 132 0.95 31.83 26.13
N PRO A 133 0.59 32.53 27.23
CA PRO A 133 1.46 32.67 28.40
C PRO A 133 1.94 31.33 28.98
N GLY A 134 3.26 31.17 29.08
CA GLY A 134 3.90 29.98 29.65
C GLY A 134 4.00 28.77 28.71
N LEU A 135 3.91 28.98 27.39
CA LEU A 135 4.20 27.96 26.37
C LEU A 135 5.65 27.45 26.48
N ASP A 136 6.61 28.37 26.59
CA ASP A 136 8.06 28.11 26.67
C ASP A 136 8.55 27.52 28.00
N ARG A 137 7.62 27.16 28.89
CA ARG A 137 7.94 26.51 30.15
C ARG A 137 8.37 25.07 29.90
N GLU A 138 9.36 24.65 30.68
CA GLU A 138 9.81 23.27 30.69
C GLU A 138 8.68 22.31 31.11
N ARG A 139 8.62 21.16 30.46
CA ARG A 139 7.64 20.09 30.68
C ARG A 139 8.40 18.81 31.01
N GLU A 140 8.10 18.22 32.17
CA GLU A 140 8.66 16.93 32.57
C GLU A 140 7.95 15.82 31.79
N VAL A 141 8.73 14.99 31.09
CA VAL A 141 8.20 13.89 30.28
C VAL A 141 8.98 12.63 30.63
N GLN A 142 8.30 11.53 30.93
CA GLN A 142 8.97 10.23 31.07
C GLN A 142 8.89 9.48 29.75
N LEU A 143 9.94 8.78 29.36
CA LEU A 143 10.02 7.97 28.14
C LEU A 143 10.29 6.50 28.47
N ARG A 144 9.47 5.61 27.93
CA ARG A 144 9.62 4.15 27.94
C ARG A 144 9.81 3.65 26.51
N ARG A 145 10.69 2.66 26.32
CA ARG A 145 11.11 2.19 25.00
C ARG A 145 11.08 0.68 24.92
N PHE A 146 10.48 0.16 23.85
CA PHE A 146 10.40 -1.28 23.60
C PHE A 146 10.16 -1.56 22.11
N TRP A 147 10.39 -2.81 21.74
CA TRP A 147 10.16 -3.32 20.39
C TRP A 147 8.98 -4.30 20.41
N LEU A 148 8.23 -4.33 19.32
CA LEU A 148 7.27 -5.38 18.99
C LEU A 148 7.69 -6.06 17.70
N SER A 149 7.62 -7.39 17.67
CA SER A 149 7.72 -8.18 16.44
C SER A 149 6.33 -8.54 15.93
N HIS A 150 6.14 -8.52 14.61
CA HIS A 150 4.89 -8.88 13.95
C HIS A 150 4.98 -10.27 13.30
N ASN A 151 3.83 -10.90 13.06
CA ASN A 151 3.69 -12.25 12.51
C ASN A 151 4.47 -12.54 11.19
N ASN A 152 4.82 -11.50 10.43
CA ASN A 152 5.49 -11.61 9.13
C ASN A 152 7.00 -11.33 9.18
N GLY A 153 7.57 -11.13 10.38
CA GLY A 153 8.97 -10.76 10.60
C GLY A 153 9.25 -9.25 10.58
N ALA A 154 8.24 -8.40 10.40
CA ALA A 154 8.37 -6.95 10.58
C ALA A 154 8.57 -6.60 12.06
N LEU A 155 9.12 -5.41 12.29
CA LEU A 155 9.35 -4.85 13.62
C LEU A 155 8.64 -3.51 13.75
N SER A 156 8.18 -3.18 14.94
CA SER A 156 7.89 -1.80 15.31
C SER A 156 8.67 -1.39 16.57
N TYR A 157 9.17 -0.15 16.53
CA TYR A 157 9.86 0.50 17.63
C TYR A 157 8.91 1.50 18.28
N HIS A 158 8.77 1.45 19.60
CA HIS A 158 7.81 2.25 20.34
C HIS A 158 8.53 3.17 21.32
N LEU A 159 8.31 4.47 21.17
CA LEU A 159 8.65 5.49 22.16
C LEU A 159 7.34 5.89 22.83
N SER A 160 7.16 5.46 24.07
CA SER A 160 5.93 5.67 24.85
C SER A 160 6.20 6.66 25.97
N PHE A 161 5.56 7.82 25.90
CA PHE A 161 5.82 8.97 26.74
C PHE A 161 4.65 9.23 27.70
N SER A 162 4.93 9.74 28.89
CA SER A 162 3.91 10.25 29.82
C SER A 162 4.21 11.70 30.23
N HIS A 163 3.16 12.51 30.36
CA HIS A 163 3.23 13.87 30.90
C HIS A 163 1.98 14.19 31.74
N PHE A 164 2.17 14.51 33.01
CA PHE A 164 1.12 15.02 33.89
C PHE A 164 0.97 16.53 33.69
N TYR A 165 -0.17 16.94 33.14
CA TYR A 165 -0.52 18.34 32.88
C TYR A 165 -1.67 18.87 33.75
N GLY A 166 -2.31 18.04 34.59
CA GLY A 166 -3.47 18.46 35.39
C GLY A 166 -3.17 19.62 36.35
N ALA A 167 -1.93 19.73 36.83
CA ALA A 167 -1.44 20.87 37.61
C ALA A 167 0.07 21.07 37.41
N PHE A 168 0.54 22.30 37.60
CA PHE A 168 1.96 22.65 37.65
C PHE A 168 2.23 23.71 38.73
N GLU A 169 3.48 23.84 39.17
CA GLU A 169 3.90 24.94 40.05
C GLU A 169 4.47 26.10 39.22
N ASP A 170 4.13 27.32 39.61
CA ASP A 170 4.62 28.57 39.04
C ASP A 170 5.35 29.35 40.13
N GLU A 171 6.64 29.65 39.96
CA GLU A 171 7.43 30.35 40.98
C GLU A 171 6.84 31.71 41.40
N ALA A 172 6.07 32.36 40.52
CA ALA A 172 5.43 33.65 40.78
C ALA A 172 3.98 33.55 41.27
N ARG A 173 3.30 32.41 41.08
CA ARG A 173 1.84 32.25 41.33
C ARG A 173 1.45 31.05 42.19
N GLY A 174 2.40 30.19 42.57
CA GLY A 174 2.15 28.96 43.32
C GLY A 174 1.54 27.85 42.45
N ALA A 175 0.75 26.98 43.07
CA ALA A 175 0.09 25.88 42.37
C ALA A 175 -0.96 26.40 41.37
N CYS A 176 -0.79 26.04 40.10
CA CYS A 176 -1.63 26.45 38.99
C CYS A 176 -2.31 25.23 38.36
N SER A 177 -3.60 25.35 38.02
CA SER A 177 -4.31 24.33 37.25
C SER A 177 -3.82 24.34 35.80
N GLY A 178 -3.42 23.18 35.29
CA GLY A 178 -2.68 23.07 34.03
C GLY A 178 -3.53 22.98 32.78
N TYR A 179 -4.86 23.16 32.86
CA TYR A 179 -5.79 23.25 31.72
C TYR A 179 -5.74 24.62 31.00
N ALA A 180 -4.53 25.17 30.81
CA ALA A 180 -4.31 26.52 30.30
C ALA A 180 -4.06 26.50 28.78
N PRO A 181 -4.25 27.64 28.05
CA PRO A 181 -3.97 27.70 26.61
C PRO A 181 -2.58 27.16 26.23
N SER A 182 -1.55 27.47 27.01
CA SER A 182 -0.18 26.97 26.80
C SER A 182 -0.04 25.45 26.90
N THR A 183 -0.88 24.78 27.67
CA THR A 183 -0.95 23.31 27.71
C THR A 183 -1.68 22.78 26.49
N TYR A 184 -2.81 23.38 26.10
CA TYR A 184 -3.57 22.93 24.94
C TYR A 184 -2.76 23.05 23.64
N TYR A 185 -2.00 24.14 23.49
CA TYR A 185 -1.02 24.26 22.41
C TYR A 185 0.12 23.25 22.54
N PHE A 186 0.70 23.02 23.73
CA PHE A 186 1.70 21.96 23.94
C PHE A 186 1.18 20.57 23.49
N LEU A 187 -0.01 20.17 23.92
CA LEU A 187 -0.62 18.89 23.55
C LEU A 187 -0.83 18.81 22.02
N SER A 188 -1.37 19.86 21.39
CA SER A 188 -1.56 19.89 19.94
C SER A 188 -0.24 19.85 19.16
N LEU A 189 0.82 20.50 19.66
CA LEU A 189 2.16 20.44 19.06
C LEU A 189 2.76 19.02 19.10
N LEU A 190 2.45 18.19 20.11
CA LEU A 190 2.85 16.78 20.13
C LEU A 190 2.28 16.00 18.93
N GLN A 191 1.10 16.35 18.41
CA GLN A 191 0.59 15.75 17.17
C GLN A 191 1.35 16.23 15.94
N LYS A 192 1.71 17.52 15.90
CA LYS A 192 2.44 18.14 14.79
C LYS A 192 3.83 17.53 14.57
N LEU A 193 4.43 16.94 15.61
CA LEU A 193 5.72 16.25 15.50
C LEU A 193 5.76 15.19 14.38
N ALA A 194 4.74 14.34 14.19
CA ALA A 194 4.70 13.38 13.07
C ALA A 194 3.61 13.68 12.03
N ALA A 195 2.79 14.69 12.27
CA ALA A 195 1.75 15.13 11.35
C ALA A 195 1.62 16.67 11.30
N PRO A 196 2.61 17.40 10.75
CA PRO A 196 2.66 18.86 10.72
C PRO A 196 1.68 19.50 9.70
N LYS A 197 0.39 19.17 9.80
CA LYS A 197 -0.70 19.84 9.06
C LYS A 197 -0.77 21.32 9.48
N GLU A 198 -1.11 22.22 8.54
CA GLU A 198 -1.09 23.71 8.67
C GLU A 198 0.31 24.35 8.65
N TYR A 199 1.37 23.55 8.45
CA TYR A 199 2.73 24.02 8.24
C TYR A 199 3.18 23.77 6.80
N GLY A 200 4.26 24.44 6.39
CA GLY A 200 4.91 24.24 5.11
C GLY A 200 6.42 24.45 5.26
N LEU A 201 7.22 23.84 4.40
CA LEU A 201 8.64 24.19 4.29
C LEU A 201 8.79 25.66 3.85
N ASP A 202 9.87 26.31 4.28
CA ASP A 202 10.17 27.68 3.82
C ASP A 202 10.32 27.72 2.29
N ALA A 203 9.91 28.84 1.67
CA ALA A 203 9.98 29.03 0.22
C ALA A 203 11.41 28.93 -0.31
N ASP A 204 12.41 29.40 0.44
CA ASP A 204 13.83 29.31 0.04
C ASP A 204 14.32 27.86 0.08
N ILE A 205 13.87 27.06 1.06
CA ILE A 205 14.16 25.63 1.17
C ILE A 205 13.47 24.86 0.03
N LEU A 206 12.21 25.18 -0.27
CA LEU A 206 11.45 24.61 -1.39
C LEU A 206 12.14 24.90 -2.73
N GLU A 207 12.64 26.12 -2.96
CA GLU A 207 13.34 26.44 -4.20
C GLU A 207 14.67 25.66 -4.33
N ASP A 208 15.41 25.49 -3.23
CA ASP A 208 16.67 24.71 -3.23
C ASP A 208 16.42 23.21 -3.49
N ILE A 209 15.47 22.57 -2.79
CA ILE A 209 15.19 21.14 -3.02
C ILE A 209 14.63 20.86 -4.42
N ASN A 210 13.82 21.76 -4.99
CA ASN A 210 13.31 21.61 -6.36
C ASN A 210 14.41 21.67 -7.44
N ARG A 211 15.62 22.13 -7.10
CA ARG A 211 16.81 22.11 -7.99
C ARG A 211 17.65 20.83 -7.83
N LYS A 212 17.37 19.99 -6.82
CA LYS A 212 18.07 18.72 -6.56
C LYS A 212 17.43 17.56 -7.35
N ALA A 213 18.18 16.47 -7.52
CA ALA A 213 17.68 15.27 -8.20
C ALA A 213 16.65 14.48 -7.38
N ASP A 214 16.71 14.59 -6.05
CA ASP A 214 15.70 14.10 -5.12
C ASP A 214 15.08 15.34 -4.44
N PRO A 215 13.85 15.75 -4.79
CA PRO A 215 13.27 17.03 -4.39
C PRO A 215 12.63 16.96 -3.00
N TYR A 216 13.36 16.41 -2.03
CA TYR A 216 12.87 16.19 -0.67
C TYR A 216 13.94 16.50 0.38
N ILE A 217 13.48 16.82 1.59
CA ILE A 217 14.28 16.93 2.82
C ILE A 217 13.77 15.93 3.86
N ASP A 218 14.68 15.35 4.62
CA ASP A 218 14.37 14.29 5.58
C ASP A 218 14.14 14.88 6.97
N VAL A 219 13.12 14.41 7.70
CA VAL A 219 12.84 14.92 9.06
C VAL A 219 13.98 14.66 10.09
N PHE A 220 14.95 13.82 9.71
CA PHE A 220 16.15 13.52 10.48
C PHE A 220 17.37 14.41 10.13
N ASP A 221 17.24 15.37 9.21
CA ASP A 221 18.34 16.29 8.88
C ASP A 221 18.75 17.14 10.11
N PRO A 222 20.05 17.38 10.34
CA PRO A 222 20.53 18.17 11.47
C PRO A 222 20.34 19.68 11.27
N GLU A 223 20.01 20.13 10.06
CA GLU A 223 19.65 21.52 9.74
C GLU A 223 18.15 21.80 9.99
N PRO A 224 17.76 23.07 10.24
CA PRO A 224 16.36 23.46 10.36
C PRO A 224 15.55 23.24 9.08
N LEU A 225 14.30 22.81 9.21
CA LEU A 225 13.37 22.52 8.12
C LEU A 225 12.50 23.73 7.73
N GLY A 226 12.47 24.78 8.56
CA GLY A 226 11.55 25.91 8.42
C GLY A 226 10.14 25.58 8.93
N ILE A 227 10.00 24.60 9.83
CA ILE A 227 8.72 24.13 10.38
C ILE A 227 8.78 24.22 11.91
N ASP A 228 8.19 25.27 12.48
CA ASP A 228 8.22 25.62 13.91
C ASP A 228 8.14 24.40 14.87
N PRO A 229 7.14 23.48 14.80
CA PRO A 229 7.06 22.33 15.73
C PRO A 229 8.15 21.27 15.54
N LEU A 230 8.81 21.21 14.39
CA LEU A 230 9.90 20.25 14.13
C LEU A 230 11.26 20.85 14.50
N ASP A 231 11.38 22.18 14.42
CA ASP A 231 12.62 22.91 14.62
C ASP A 231 12.79 23.48 16.03
N ASP A 232 11.73 24.01 16.63
CA ASP A 232 11.81 24.77 17.89
C ASP A 232 11.43 23.96 19.14
N ILE A 233 11.04 22.69 18.98
CA ILE A 233 10.79 21.79 20.12
C ILE A 233 12.11 21.19 20.59
N GLU A 234 12.63 21.77 21.67
CA GLU A 234 13.82 21.31 22.37
C GLU A 234 13.49 20.09 23.25
N VAL A 235 14.28 19.03 23.10
CA VAL A 235 14.27 17.83 23.95
C VAL A 235 15.66 17.66 24.58
N ARG A 236 15.70 17.37 25.87
CA ARG A 236 16.93 17.05 26.61
C ARG A 236 16.65 16.08 27.74
N TYR A 237 17.67 15.32 28.16
CA TYR A 237 17.59 14.54 29.40
C TYR A 237 17.45 15.46 30.62
N ARG A 238 16.68 14.99 31.61
CA ARG A 238 16.65 15.59 32.94
C ARG A 238 17.99 15.30 33.65
N PRO A 239 18.68 16.33 34.18
CA PRO A 239 19.85 16.09 35.01
C PRO A 239 19.47 15.39 36.32
N PRO A 240 20.32 14.48 36.84
CA PRO A 240 20.16 13.90 38.17
C PRO A 240 20.03 15.00 39.25
N LYS A 241 19.18 14.78 40.26
CA LYS A 241 18.96 15.77 41.33
C LYS A 241 20.27 16.13 42.04
N GLY A 242 20.78 17.33 41.78
CA GLY A 242 22.00 17.88 42.38
C GLY A 242 23.16 18.09 41.39
N GLU A 243 23.08 17.55 40.18
CA GLU A 243 24.11 17.72 39.14
C GLU A 243 23.71 18.80 38.13
N LYS A 244 24.63 19.73 37.83
CA LYS A 244 24.51 20.67 36.71
C LYS A 244 25.30 20.12 35.52
N GLY A 245 24.74 19.12 34.84
CA GLY A 245 25.24 18.65 33.56
C GLY A 245 24.65 19.48 32.41
N GLU A 246 25.50 19.94 31.49
CA GLU A 246 25.06 20.35 30.16
C GLU A 246 24.70 19.09 29.37
N HIS A 247 23.45 18.64 29.50
CA HIS A 247 22.91 17.62 28.61
C HIS A 247 22.69 18.23 27.23
N GLN A 248 23.02 17.46 26.19
CA GLN A 248 22.81 17.87 24.81
C GLN A 248 21.33 18.20 24.59
N VAL A 249 21.08 19.39 24.03
CA VAL A 249 19.76 19.81 23.57
C VAL A 249 19.64 19.36 22.12
N GLU A 250 18.60 18.61 21.82
CA GLU A 250 18.31 18.09 20.48
C GLU A 250 16.90 18.51 20.05
N ARG A 251 16.67 18.62 18.75
CA ARG A 251 15.32 18.65 18.18
C ARG A 251 14.69 17.27 18.28
N PHE A 252 13.37 17.20 18.33
CA PHE A 252 12.65 15.93 18.58
C PHE A 252 13.05 14.77 17.65
N TRP A 253 13.13 14.99 16.33
CA TRP A 253 13.46 13.89 15.40
C TRP A 253 14.93 13.47 15.40
N PRO A 254 15.93 14.38 15.45
CA PRO A 254 17.30 14.02 15.77
C PRO A 254 17.42 13.21 17.06
N PHE A 255 16.72 13.59 18.14
CA PHE A 255 16.67 12.80 19.37
C PHE A 255 16.08 11.39 19.12
N VAL A 256 14.95 11.27 18.43
CA VAL A 256 14.36 9.96 18.06
C VAL A 256 15.34 9.11 17.24
N ARG A 257 16.12 9.70 16.35
CA ARG A 257 17.19 9.01 15.59
C ARG A 257 18.28 8.49 16.52
N THR A 258 18.79 9.34 17.42
CA THR A 258 19.82 8.97 18.41
C THR A 258 19.37 7.77 19.25
N MET A 259 18.12 7.76 19.71
CA MET A 259 17.54 6.66 20.48
C MET A 259 17.35 5.39 19.64
N PHE A 260 16.85 5.53 18.41
CA PHE A 260 16.65 4.41 17.49
C PHE A 260 17.97 3.70 17.15
N GLU A 261 19.02 4.43 16.81
CA GLU A 261 20.35 3.88 16.49
C GLU A 261 20.91 3.04 17.64
N ALA A 262 20.84 3.56 18.87
CA ALA A 262 21.33 2.87 20.06
C ALA A 262 20.54 1.58 20.36
N ASP A 263 19.21 1.64 20.28
CA ASP A 263 18.35 0.48 20.57
C ASP A 263 18.36 -0.57 19.45
N ALA A 264 18.58 -0.14 18.20
CA ALA A 264 18.72 -1.04 17.06
C ALA A 264 20.06 -1.79 17.08
N GLU A 265 21.16 -1.13 17.46
CA GLU A 265 22.47 -1.77 17.68
C GLU A 265 22.33 -2.93 18.67
N VAL A 266 21.65 -2.71 19.81
CA VAL A 266 21.38 -3.72 20.83
C VAL A 266 20.46 -4.85 20.32
N LEU A 267 19.33 -4.52 19.68
CA LEU A 267 18.38 -5.53 19.21
C LEU A 267 19.00 -6.45 18.15
N PHE A 268 19.71 -5.89 17.17
CA PHE A 268 20.23 -6.67 16.05
C PHE A 268 21.42 -7.53 16.45
N ASP A 269 22.33 -7.04 17.31
CA ASP A 269 23.37 -7.88 17.92
C ASP A 269 22.77 -9.08 18.67
N ARG A 270 21.69 -8.87 19.43
CA ARG A 270 20.98 -9.96 20.13
C ARG A 270 20.33 -10.96 19.16
N LEU A 271 19.73 -10.49 18.07
CA LEU A 271 19.16 -11.36 17.03
C LEU A 271 20.23 -12.24 16.36
N PHE A 272 21.39 -11.65 15.98
CA PHE A 272 22.53 -12.40 15.44
C PHE A 272 23.01 -13.50 16.40
N ARG A 273 23.17 -13.17 17.69
CA ARG A 273 23.63 -14.12 18.73
C ARG A 273 22.64 -15.25 18.99
N THR A 274 21.34 -14.96 18.97
CA THR A 274 20.27 -15.93 19.34
C THR A 274 20.23 -17.12 18.40
N ASP A 275 20.37 -16.86 17.10
CA ASP A 275 20.00 -17.83 16.06
C ASP A 275 21.22 -18.35 15.27
N ARG A 276 22.44 -17.89 15.62
CA ARG A 276 23.71 -18.26 14.96
C ARG A 276 23.65 -18.17 13.43
N LEU A 277 22.88 -17.20 12.91
CA LEU A 277 22.70 -16.97 11.47
C LEU A 277 24.03 -16.74 10.76
N LEU A 278 25.01 -16.24 11.51
CA LEU A 278 26.42 -16.13 11.13
C LEU A 278 27.30 -16.65 12.28
N PRO A 279 28.48 -17.25 11.99
CA PRO A 279 29.57 -17.38 12.97
C PRO A 279 29.86 -16.05 13.67
N LYS A 280 30.33 -16.06 14.92
CA LYS A 280 30.49 -14.81 15.70
C LYS A 280 31.35 -13.77 14.96
N ASP A 281 32.45 -14.19 14.34
CA ASP A 281 33.35 -13.34 13.56
C ASP A 281 32.73 -12.82 12.25
N GLU A 282 31.76 -13.53 11.68
CA GLU A 282 30.97 -13.04 10.55
C GLU A 282 29.81 -12.14 10.99
N ALA A 283 29.18 -12.42 12.14
CA ALA A 283 28.19 -11.54 12.76
C ALA A 283 28.81 -10.20 13.15
N ASP A 284 29.94 -10.22 13.88
CA ASP A 284 30.72 -9.02 14.23
C ASP A 284 31.09 -8.23 12.95
N ARG A 285 31.47 -8.91 11.86
CA ARG A 285 31.73 -8.28 10.55
C ARG A 285 30.48 -7.74 9.85
N PHE A 286 29.30 -8.32 10.05
CA PHE A 286 28.05 -7.88 9.41
C PHE A 286 27.44 -6.70 10.18
N THR A 287 27.48 -6.75 11.51
CA THR A 287 27.24 -5.58 12.38
C THR A 287 28.23 -4.45 12.04
N LEU A 288 29.47 -4.74 11.64
CA LEU A 288 30.41 -3.73 11.11
C LEU A 288 30.09 -3.24 9.68
N LYS A 289 29.25 -3.94 8.88
CA LYS A 289 28.82 -3.46 7.54
C LYS A 289 27.78 -2.36 7.65
N ILE A 290 26.84 -2.50 8.60
CA ILE A 290 26.01 -1.37 9.03
C ILE A 290 26.94 -0.49 9.86
N LYS A 291 27.48 0.58 9.26
CA LYS A 291 28.36 1.50 9.99
C LYS A 291 27.64 1.95 11.27
N LYS A 292 28.37 2.08 12.38
CA LYS A 292 27.79 2.60 13.63
C LYS A 292 27.12 3.96 13.37
N GLY A 293 25.83 4.07 13.71
CA GLY A 293 25.01 5.23 13.35
C GLY A 293 24.36 5.16 11.95
N GLY A 294 24.19 3.96 11.39
CA GLY A 294 23.58 3.70 10.08
C GLY A 294 22.39 2.72 10.11
N TYR A 295 21.85 2.40 11.28
CA TYR A 295 20.65 1.56 11.39
C TYR A 295 19.40 2.30 10.88
N THR A 296 19.30 3.62 11.05
CA THR A 296 18.19 4.43 10.52
C THR A 296 18.11 4.28 9.01
N ASP A 297 19.20 4.50 8.28
CA ASP A 297 19.24 4.41 6.81
C ASP A 297 18.87 2.98 6.32
N ALA A 298 19.33 1.95 7.04
CA ALA A 298 19.09 0.55 6.72
C ALA A 298 17.65 0.08 7.02
N LEU A 299 17.09 0.48 8.17
CA LEU A 299 15.83 -0.07 8.69
C LEU A 299 14.63 0.87 8.50
N VAL A 300 14.82 2.17 8.68
CA VAL A 300 13.73 3.15 8.67
C VAL A 300 13.48 3.58 7.23
N GLU A 301 12.24 3.44 6.79
CA GLU A 301 11.81 3.97 5.50
C GLU A 301 11.15 5.33 5.69
N LEU A 302 11.76 6.33 5.05
CA LEU A 302 11.21 7.68 4.93
C LEU A 302 10.29 7.75 3.71
N VAL A 303 9.07 8.26 3.91
CA VAL A 303 8.04 8.40 2.89
C VAL A 303 7.63 9.87 2.75
N PRO A 304 7.30 10.35 1.54
CA PRO A 304 6.75 11.69 1.33
C PRO A 304 5.53 11.97 2.23
N PHE A 305 5.50 13.15 2.84
CA PHE A 305 4.39 13.64 3.62
C PHE A 305 3.47 14.48 2.73
N ILE A 306 2.25 14.01 2.48
CA ILE A 306 1.36 14.62 1.46
C ILE A 306 0.90 16.03 1.84
N GLU A 307 0.75 16.30 3.14
CA GLU A 307 0.30 17.59 3.66
C GLU A 307 1.41 18.66 3.72
N VAL A 308 2.68 18.25 3.58
CA VAL A 308 3.86 19.15 3.48
C VAL A 308 4.73 18.71 2.30
N PRO A 309 4.45 19.18 1.08
CA PRO A 309 5.21 18.83 -0.11
C PRO A 309 6.72 19.09 0.08
N GLY A 310 7.54 18.12 -0.32
CA GLY A 310 8.99 18.16 -0.13
C GLY A 310 9.49 17.59 1.20
N LEU A 311 8.64 17.35 2.20
CA LEU A 311 9.06 16.69 3.45
C LEU A 311 8.96 15.16 3.34
N LYS A 312 9.96 14.45 3.85
CA LYS A 312 9.96 12.99 4.07
C LYS A 312 9.97 12.68 5.57
N VAL A 313 9.06 11.79 6.00
CA VAL A 313 8.91 11.35 7.40
C VAL A 313 8.93 9.82 7.51
N PRO A 314 9.34 9.21 8.63
CA PRO A 314 9.33 7.76 8.78
C PRO A 314 7.90 7.19 8.74
N LYS A 315 7.77 5.95 8.25
CA LYS A 315 6.55 5.13 8.37
C LYS A 315 6.14 4.97 9.84
N SER A 316 5.32 5.90 10.34
CA SER A 316 5.02 6.02 11.77
C SER A 316 3.57 6.43 12.06
N ARG A 317 3.07 6.09 13.25
CA ARG A 317 1.74 6.53 13.75
C ARG A 317 1.82 6.88 15.23
N PHE A 318 0.91 7.74 15.67
CA PHE A 318 0.71 8.02 17.08
C PHE A 318 -0.46 7.23 17.66
N MET A 319 -0.35 6.95 18.95
CA MET A 319 -1.49 6.72 19.83
C MET A 319 -1.45 7.76 20.93
N PHE A 320 -2.57 8.40 21.23
CA PHE A 320 -2.76 9.28 22.38
C PHE A 320 -3.80 8.67 23.31
N MET A 321 -3.52 8.67 24.60
CA MET A 321 -4.42 8.26 25.66
C MET A 321 -4.44 9.35 26.74
N LEU A 322 -5.53 10.10 26.79
CA LEU A 322 -5.76 11.13 27.79
C LEU A 322 -6.51 10.48 28.95
N HIS A 323 -5.79 10.26 30.05
CA HIS A 323 -6.38 9.85 31.32
C HIS A 323 -6.82 11.11 32.03
N ASP A 324 -8.07 11.50 31.80
CA ASP A 324 -8.59 12.80 32.19
C ASP A 324 -10.11 12.73 32.40
N GLU A 325 -10.53 12.80 33.65
CA GLU A 325 -11.93 12.77 34.06
C GLU A 325 -12.70 14.01 33.58
N ARG A 326 -12.06 15.19 33.51
CA ARG A 326 -12.66 16.45 33.04
C ARG A 326 -12.94 16.40 31.54
N PHE A 327 -11.96 16.04 30.71
CA PHE A 327 -12.18 15.89 29.27
C PHE A 327 -13.18 14.78 28.96
N PHE A 328 -13.14 13.67 29.70
CA PHE A 328 -14.09 12.59 29.53
C PHE A 328 -15.53 13.02 29.88
N GLU A 329 -15.75 13.71 31.00
CA GLU A 329 -17.07 14.24 31.37
C GLU A 329 -17.58 15.30 30.39
N ARG A 330 -16.68 16.07 29.75
CA ARG A 330 -17.03 17.02 28.68
C ARG A 330 -17.41 16.33 27.38
N LEU A 331 -16.80 15.21 27.02
CA LEU A 331 -17.12 14.47 25.79
C LEU A 331 -18.35 13.58 25.93
N MET A 332 -18.63 13.07 27.14
CA MET A 332 -19.86 12.34 27.46
C MET A 332 -20.54 12.88 28.72
N PRO A 333 -21.14 14.09 28.64
CA PRO A 333 -21.91 14.68 29.74
C PRO A 333 -23.25 13.95 29.92
N LEU A 334 -23.69 13.86 31.17
CA LEU A 334 -24.99 13.30 31.55
C LEU A 334 -25.99 14.40 31.90
N ASP A 335 -27.23 14.22 31.48
CA ASP A 335 -28.37 15.00 31.96
C ASP A 335 -28.56 14.78 33.46
N ALA A 336 -28.70 15.88 34.21
CA ALA A 336 -28.74 15.85 35.67
C ALA A 336 -29.96 15.10 36.21
N ASP A 337 -31.10 15.16 35.52
CA ASP A 337 -32.37 14.57 35.97
C ASP A 337 -32.50 13.11 35.50
N ARG A 338 -32.23 12.88 34.21
CA ARG A 338 -32.46 11.58 33.55
C ARG A 338 -31.29 10.61 33.67
N LYS A 339 -30.08 11.11 33.92
CA LYS A 339 -28.81 10.36 33.83
C LYS A 339 -28.54 9.75 32.44
N GLU A 340 -29.15 10.33 31.40
CA GLU A 340 -28.94 9.98 29.99
C GLU A 340 -27.85 10.87 29.37
N SER A 341 -27.19 10.43 28.29
CA SER A 341 -26.20 11.24 27.58
C SER A 341 -26.83 12.49 26.93
N VAL A 342 -26.24 13.66 27.12
CA VAL A 342 -26.73 14.92 26.50
C VAL A 342 -26.39 14.95 25.01
N SER A 343 -27.31 15.42 24.16
CA SER A 343 -27.07 15.53 22.72
C SER A 343 -26.00 16.58 22.40
N ARG A 344 -25.10 16.30 21.45
CA ARG A 344 -23.98 17.20 21.07
C ARG A 344 -24.42 18.60 20.65
N LYS A 345 -25.57 18.74 19.99
CA LYS A 345 -26.18 20.04 19.64
C LYS A 345 -26.63 20.90 20.83
N ALA A 346 -26.72 20.33 22.02
CA ALA A 346 -26.90 21.07 23.27
C ALA A 346 -25.57 21.37 23.98
N MET A 347 -24.48 20.70 23.60
CA MET A 347 -23.12 20.90 24.11
C MET A 347 -22.43 22.06 23.40
N VAL A 348 -22.59 22.16 22.07
CA VAL A 348 -22.01 23.21 21.23
C VAL A 348 -23.13 24.11 20.72
N ARG A 349 -23.01 25.42 20.99
CA ARG A 349 -24.03 26.43 20.65
C ARG A 349 -23.36 27.70 20.12
N GLN A 350 -23.88 28.23 19.01
CA GLN A 350 -23.28 29.37 18.28
C GLN A 350 -22.91 30.54 19.19
N ASP A 351 -23.85 31.01 20.01
CA ASP A 351 -23.71 32.14 20.95
C ASP A 351 -22.51 32.01 21.93
N CYS A 352 -21.98 30.80 22.14
CA CYS A 352 -20.83 30.56 23.03
C CYS A 352 -19.47 30.68 22.31
N TYR A 353 -19.43 30.48 20.99
CA TYR A 353 -18.19 30.41 20.19
C TYR A 353 -18.04 31.60 19.22
N GLU A 354 -19.14 32.19 18.74
CA GLU A 354 -19.18 33.42 17.93
C GLU A 354 -18.31 34.58 18.49
N PRO A 355 -18.16 34.79 19.82
CA PRO A 355 -17.23 35.80 20.34
C PRO A 355 -15.75 35.54 19.98
N TYR A 356 -15.32 34.28 19.86
CA TYR A 356 -13.94 33.94 19.46
C TYR A 356 -13.72 34.23 17.98
N GLU A 357 -14.65 33.78 17.12
CA GLU A 357 -14.67 34.10 15.68
C GLU A 357 -14.65 35.62 15.44
N THR A 358 -15.54 36.35 16.12
CA THR A 358 -15.66 37.82 16.02
C THR A 358 -14.37 38.52 16.46
N ARG A 359 -13.73 38.05 17.54
CA ARG A 359 -12.47 38.60 18.03
C ARG A 359 -11.31 38.35 17.06
N ILE A 360 -11.25 37.16 16.45
CA ILE A 360 -10.23 36.82 15.45
C ILE A 360 -10.46 37.60 14.15
N GLY A 361 -11.70 37.72 13.67
CA GLY A 361 -12.06 38.54 12.52
C GLY A 361 -11.64 40.01 12.69
N ALA A 362 -11.83 40.58 13.89
CA ALA A 362 -11.35 41.93 14.21
C ALA A 362 -9.81 42.05 14.16
N LEU A 363 -9.08 41.01 14.56
CA LEU A 363 -7.61 40.94 14.45
C LEU A 363 -7.15 40.76 12.99
N MET A 364 -7.89 40.01 12.16
CA MET A 364 -7.65 39.88 10.71
C MET A 364 -7.85 41.21 9.99
N ASP A 365 -8.94 41.93 10.29
CA ASP A 365 -9.21 43.28 9.80
C ASP A 365 -8.13 44.27 10.24
N GLU A 366 -7.63 44.17 11.47
CA GLU A 366 -6.51 44.99 11.93
C GLU A 366 -5.21 44.66 11.20
N ALA A 367 -4.86 43.38 11.07
CA ALA A 367 -3.66 42.92 10.37
C ALA A 367 -3.67 43.42 8.92
N THR A 368 -4.82 43.31 8.24
CA THR A 368 -5.04 43.80 6.88
C THR A 368 -4.88 45.33 6.80
N ARG A 369 -5.57 46.09 7.66
CA ARG A 369 -5.45 47.56 7.72
C ARG A 369 -4.02 48.04 8.01
N ARG A 370 -3.30 47.33 8.89
CA ARG A 370 -1.91 47.63 9.27
C ARG A 370 -0.87 47.03 8.30
N ARG A 371 -1.29 46.32 7.25
CA ARG A 371 -0.43 45.58 6.29
C ARG A 371 0.58 44.65 6.99
N ARG A 372 0.16 44.00 8.08
CA ARG A 372 0.95 42.98 8.77
C ARG A 372 1.01 41.71 7.91
N ARG A 373 2.09 40.93 8.08
CA ARG A 373 2.25 39.61 7.43
C ARG A 373 1.55 38.47 8.16
N SER A 374 1.18 38.68 9.43
CA SER A 374 0.51 37.69 10.28
C SER A 374 -0.59 38.34 11.12
N VAL A 375 -1.60 37.54 11.45
CA VAL A 375 -2.57 37.78 12.52
C VAL A 375 -1.93 37.33 13.83
N ARG A 376 -1.98 38.17 14.86
CA ARG A 376 -1.31 37.90 16.15
C ARG A 376 -2.33 37.69 17.25
N LEU A 377 -2.24 36.53 17.90
CA LEU A 377 -2.91 36.22 19.15
C LEU A 377 -1.90 36.55 20.27
N ASP A 378 -1.93 37.79 20.74
CA ASP A 378 -0.98 38.39 21.67
C ASP A 378 -1.47 38.36 23.13
N GLU A 379 -0.73 39.01 24.04
CA GLU A 379 -1.03 39.00 25.48
C GLU A 379 -2.42 39.57 25.81
N ASP A 380 -2.91 40.57 25.05
CA ASP A 380 -4.26 41.11 25.21
C ASP A 380 -5.32 40.07 24.81
N TYR A 381 -5.10 39.34 23.71
CA TYR A 381 -5.97 38.24 23.30
C TYR A 381 -5.99 37.11 24.33
N TRP A 382 -4.83 36.64 24.79
CA TRP A 382 -4.78 35.54 25.77
C TRP A 382 -5.31 35.95 27.14
N THR A 383 -5.13 37.22 27.54
CA THR A 383 -5.76 37.76 28.75
C THR A 383 -7.28 37.69 28.60
N TRP A 384 -7.84 38.17 27.48
CA TRP A 384 -9.26 38.06 27.19
C TRP A 384 -9.77 36.62 27.14
N VAL A 385 -9.06 35.68 26.50
CA VAL A 385 -9.43 34.24 26.50
C VAL A 385 -9.48 33.67 27.93
N CYS A 386 -8.55 34.06 28.79
CA CYS A 386 -8.49 33.57 30.18
C CYS A 386 -9.57 34.19 31.08
N THR A 387 -9.87 35.49 30.92
CA THR A 387 -10.73 36.23 31.86
C THR A 387 -12.16 36.49 31.36
N ARG A 388 -12.39 36.54 30.03
CA ARG A 388 -13.68 36.84 29.36
C ARG A 388 -14.54 37.87 30.13
N PRO A 389 -14.04 39.11 30.32
CA PRO A 389 -14.62 40.10 31.24
C PRO A 389 -16.06 40.52 30.89
N GLU A 390 -16.50 40.31 29.64
CA GLU A 390 -17.89 40.51 29.23
C GLU A 390 -18.88 39.59 29.97
N TYR A 391 -18.43 38.42 30.43
CA TYR A 391 -19.27 37.49 31.20
C TYR A 391 -19.28 37.81 32.69
N ASP A 392 -18.17 38.30 33.26
CA ASP A 392 -18.15 38.86 34.61
C ASP A 392 -19.13 40.05 34.70
N ALA A 393 -19.09 40.94 33.71
CA ALA A 393 -20.05 42.04 33.60
C ALA A 393 -21.50 41.56 33.48
N ALA A 394 -21.75 40.51 32.68
CA ALA A 394 -23.08 39.93 32.54
C ALA A 394 -23.58 39.24 33.83
N LEU A 395 -22.70 38.65 34.63
CA LEU A 395 -23.02 38.12 35.97
C LEU A 395 -23.39 39.24 36.95
N ASP A 396 -22.61 40.32 36.97
CA ASP A 396 -22.90 41.51 37.80
C ASP A 396 -24.22 42.20 37.36
N GLU A 397 -24.55 42.16 36.05
CA GLU A 397 -25.83 42.61 35.48
C GLU A 397 -27.02 41.66 35.77
N GLY A 398 -26.79 40.46 36.31
CA GLY A 398 -27.84 39.45 36.52
C GLY A 398 -28.38 38.83 35.22
N ALA A 399 -27.56 38.75 34.17
CA ALA A 399 -27.94 38.22 32.86
C ALA A 399 -28.35 36.73 32.90
N PHE A 400 -27.82 36.00 33.88
CA PHE A 400 -28.12 34.61 34.18
C PHE A 400 -29.01 34.49 35.43
N ALA A 401 -29.95 33.54 35.42
CA ALA A 401 -30.84 33.27 36.53
C ALA A 401 -31.17 31.77 36.64
N ARG A 402 -31.67 31.35 37.81
CA ARG A 402 -32.35 30.06 38.00
C ARG A 402 -33.86 30.23 37.92
N ALA A 403 -34.56 29.19 37.46
CA ALA A 403 -36.01 29.12 37.62
C ALA A 403 -36.38 28.93 39.12
N VAL A 404 -37.38 29.67 39.61
CA VAL A 404 -37.86 29.53 41.00
C VAL A 404 -38.70 28.24 41.14
N PRO A 405 -38.39 27.32 42.07
CA PRO A 405 -38.94 25.95 42.07
C PRO A 405 -40.47 25.80 42.14
N ASP A 406 -41.18 26.78 42.71
CA ASP A 406 -42.62 26.69 43.02
C ASP A 406 -43.54 27.41 42.00
N VAL A 407 -43.00 27.91 40.87
CA VAL A 407 -43.79 28.67 39.88
C VAL A 407 -44.01 27.84 38.61
N PRO A 408 -45.26 27.66 38.11
CA PRO A 408 -45.54 26.68 37.05
C PRO A 408 -44.82 26.94 35.72
N THR A 409 -44.07 25.95 35.25
CA THR A 409 -43.15 26.03 34.10
C THR A 409 -43.81 26.12 32.71
N HIS A 410 -45.14 26.16 32.63
CA HIS A 410 -45.87 26.21 31.35
C HIS A 410 -45.90 27.62 30.73
N ASP A 411 -45.55 28.67 31.48
CA ASP A 411 -45.64 30.07 31.06
C ASP A 411 -44.29 30.83 31.13
N LEU A 412 -43.18 30.13 30.86
CA LEU A 412 -41.80 30.67 30.79
C LEU A 412 -41.58 31.70 29.64
N ARG A 413 -42.65 32.22 29.04
CA ARG A 413 -42.66 33.23 27.97
C ARG A 413 -42.83 34.67 28.46
N SER A 414 -42.96 34.90 29.77
CA SER A 414 -43.18 36.26 30.31
C SER A 414 -41.98 36.80 31.08
N ASP A 415 -41.70 38.10 30.88
CA ASP A 415 -40.62 38.88 31.52
C ASP A 415 -40.78 39.10 33.03
N GLN A 416 -41.68 38.38 33.71
CA GLN A 416 -41.93 38.62 35.13
C GLN A 416 -40.78 38.08 35.99
N ASP A 417 -40.02 38.98 36.60
CA ASP A 417 -38.90 38.69 37.50
C ASP A 417 -39.25 37.75 38.67
N ALA A 418 -40.54 37.62 39.00
CA ALA A 418 -41.05 36.68 40.00
C ALA A 418 -40.74 35.20 39.73
N HIS A 419 -40.40 34.82 38.47
CA HIS A 419 -40.06 33.44 38.10
C HIS A 419 -38.55 33.14 38.17
N TRP A 420 -37.69 34.15 38.40
CA TRP A 420 -36.27 34.07 38.12
C TRP A 420 -35.42 34.56 39.29
N SER A 421 -34.56 33.70 39.85
CA SER A 421 -33.55 34.09 40.84
C SER A 421 -32.23 34.41 40.13
N PRO A 422 -31.76 35.67 40.09
CA PRO A 422 -30.49 36.00 39.45
C PRO A 422 -29.30 35.25 40.05
N ILE A 423 -28.34 34.90 39.20
CA ILE A 423 -27.01 34.44 39.60
C ILE A 423 -26.10 35.66 39.47
N ARG A 424 -25.69 36.23 40.60
CA ARG A 424 -24.99 37.52 40.69
C ARG A 424 -23.95 37.50 41.81
N ARG A 425 -23.04 38.48 41.82
CA ARG A 425 -22.16 38.72 42.98
C ARG A 425 -22.97 39.16 44.19
N LEU A 426 -22.98 38.33 45.23
CA LEU A 426 -23.53 38.68 46.54
C LEU A 426 -22.60 39.70 47.21
N GLU A 427 -23.13 40.87 47.58
CA GLU A 427 -22.42 41.81 48.44
C GLU A 427 -22.36 41.26 49.88
N GLU A 428 -21.30 41.58 50.63
CA GLU A 428 -21.22 41.23 52.06
C GLU A 428 -22.37 41.90 52.83
N GLY A 429 -23.41 41.14 53.16
CA GLY A 429 -24.55 41.60 53.97
C GLY A 429 -25.93 41.59 53.32
N ASP A 430 -26.12 40.93 52.17
CA ASP A 430 -27.49 40.70 51.63
C ASP A 430 -28.27 39.72 52.54
N GLU A 431 -28.92 40.25 53.58
CA GLU A 431 -29.71 39.47 54.56
C GLU A 431 -30.92 38.73 53.95
N THR A 432 -31.25 38.99 52.68
CA THR A 432 -32.41 38.37 52.02
C THR A 432 -32.11 36.96 51.48
N ASP A 433 -30.84 36.64 51.22
CA ASP A 433 -30.40 35.33 50.74
C ASP A 433 -29.64 34.55 51.82
N LYS A 434 -30.18 33.40 52.22
CA LYS A 434 -29.61 32.56 53.30
C LYS A 434 -28.54 31.58 52.80
N ARG A 435 -28.16 31.64 51.52
CA ARG A 435 -27.08 30.82 50.97
C ARG A 435 -25.71 31.31 51.48
N PRO A 436 -24.76 30.39 51.76
CA PRO A 436 -23.39 30.81 52.10
C PRO A 436 -22.77 31.53 50.90
N ALA A 437 -22.04 32.61 51.13
CA ALA A 437 -21.28 33.30 50.09
C ALA A 437 -20.34 32.32 49.36
N ARG A 438 -20.63 32.08 48.09
CA ARG A 438 -19.81 31.30 47.14
C ARG A 438 -19.35 32.23 46.04
N ASP A 439 -18.31 31.81 45.31
CA ASP A 439 -17.98 32.48 44.05
C ASP A 439 -19.21 32.42 43.13
N PRO A 440 -19.73 33.56 42.61
CA PRO A 440 -20.86 33.57 41.69
C PRO A 440 -20.62 32.74 40.43
N LEU A 441 -19.35 32.58 40.05
CA LEU A 441 -18.92 31.78 38.93
C LEU A 441 -19.05 30.27 39.24
N ASP A 442 -18.65 29.83 40.44
CA ASP A 442 -18.93 28.46 40.93
C ASP A 442 -20.45 28.20 41.04
N GLU A 443 -21.22 29.21 41.44
CA GLU A 443 -22.68 29.08 41.48
C GLU A 443 -23.29 28.95 40.07
N LEU A 444 -22.79 29.73 39.10
CA LEU A 444 -23.18 29.64 37.70
C LEU A 444 -22.86 28.26 37.11
N VAL A 445 -21.63 27.77 37.32
CA VAL A 445 -21.19 26.42 36.93
C VAL A 445 -22.12 25.36 37.51
N THR A 446 -22.42 25.46 38.81
CA THR A 446 -23.29 24.52 39.51
C THR A 446 -24.70 24.54 38.93
N ALA A 447 -25.27 25.72 38.69
CA ALA A 447 -26.60 25.88 38.10
C ALA A 447 -26.67 25.34 36.66
N MET A 448 -25.62 25.55 35.85
CA MET A 448 -25.57 25.03 34.48
C MET A 448 -25.43 23.51 34.45
N ARG A 449 -24.55 22.92 35.28
CA ARG A 449 -24.43 21.45 35.42
C ARG A 449 -25.71 20.79 35.92
N ALA A 450 -26.47 21.49 36.77
CA ALA A 450 -27.78 21.03 37.23
C ALA A 450 -28.89 21.20 36.17
N GLY A 451 -28.63 21.89 35.05
CA GLY A 451 -29.68 22.26 34.09
C GLY A 451 -30.71 23.23 34.69
N GLU A 452 -30.31 24.04 35.66
CA GLU A 452 -31.15 25.05 36.33
C GLU A 452 -30.88 26.47 35.82
N CYS A 453 -29.81 26.69 35.06
CA CYS A 453 -29.41 28.01 34.57
C CYS A 453 -30.14 28.42 33.30
N PHE A 454 -30.58 29.68 33.27
CA PHE A 454 -31.19 30.33 32.12
C PHE A 454 -30.57 31.71 31.91
N GLN A 455 -30.19 32.01 30.67
CA GLN A 455 -29.83 33.37 30.25
C GLN A 455 -31.11 34.10 29.83
N ARG A 456 -31.31 35.30 30.38
CA ARG A 456 -32.46 36.16 30.09
C ARG A 456 -32.14 37.31 29.12
N TYR A 457 -30.87 37.68 29.02
CA TYR A 457 -30.41 38.86 28.29
C TYR A 457 -29.21 38.52 27.38
N ALA A 458 -29.16 39.13 26.20
CA ALA A 458 -28.11 38.91 25.21
C ALA A 458 -26.75 39.49 25.65
N PHE A 459 -25.68 38.85 25.19
CA PHE A 459 -24.36 39.47 25.11
C PHE A 459 -24.34 40.42 23.91
N ASP A 460 -23.76 41.60 24.09
CA ASP A 460 -23.53 42.58 23.03
C ASP A 460 -22.12 43.12 23.28
N ASP A 461 -21.23 43.11 22.28
CA ASP A 461 -19.89 43.70 22.44
C ASP A 461 -19.95 45.23 22.67
N LYS A 462 -21.14 45.83 22.51
CA LYS A 462 -21.49 47.21 22.84
C LYS A 462 -22.36 47.31 24.12
N ALA A 463 -22.51 46.22 24.88
CA ALA A 463 -23.35 46.07 26.06
C ALA A 463 -23.40 47.26 27.03
N PRO A 464 -22.27 47.87 27.48
CA PRO A 464 -22.32 48.97 28.46
C PRO A 464 -23.00 50.25 27.96
N SER A 465 -23.43 50.30 26.69
CA SER A 465 -24.16 51.44 26.10
C SER A 465 -25.68 51.25 25.97
N ARG A 466 -26.23 50.07 26.28
CA ARG A 466 -27.67 49.74 26.12
C ARG A 466 -28.30 49.27 27.43
N PRO A 467 -29.51 49.77 27.80
CA PRO A 467 -30.25 49.26 28.96
C PRO A 467 -30.51 47.75 28.87
N LEU A 468 -30.48 47.06 30.02
CA LEU A 468 -30.68 45.61 30.10
C LEU A 468 -32.02 45.16 29.46
N ALA A 469 -33.08 45.96 29.63
CA ALA A 469 -34.40 45.71 29.04
C ALA A 469 -34.41 45.71 27.49
N GLU A 470 -33.47 46.42 26.84
CA GLU A 470 -33.31 46.40 25.37
C GLU A 470 -32.51 45.18 24.88
N ARG A 471 -31.88 44.45 25.81
CA ARG A 471 -31.12 43.21 25.57
C ARG A 471 -31.91 41.95 25.93
N ALA A 472 -33.18 42.06 26.31
CA ALA A 472 -34.02 40.92 26.67
C ALA A 472 -34.16 39.91 25.51
N LEU A 473 -33.93 38.64 25.81
CA LEU A 473 -34.08 37.56 24.82
C LEU A 473 -35.57 37.23 24.63
N PRO A 474 -36.03 36.95 23.39
CA PRO A 474 -37.45 36.65 23.12
C PRO A 474 -37.95 35.35 23.77
N ALA A 475 -37.04 34.51 24.26
CA ALA A 475 -37.32 33.44 25.22
C ALA A 475 -36.06 33.23 26.09
N PRO A 476 -36.19 32.94 27.39
CA PRO A 476 -35.07 32.55 28.24
C PRO A 476 -34.35 31.31 27.70
N VAL A 477 -33.03 31.44 27.57
CA VAL A 477 -32.16 30.45 26.96
C VAL A 477 -31.59 29.52 28.03
N LYS A 478 -31.99 28.25 28.01
CA LYS A 478 -31.52 27.27 29.00
C LYS A 478 -30.06 26.86 28.75
N HIS A 479 -29.24 26.86 29.79
CA HIS A 479 -27.84 26.48 29.76
C HIS A 479 -27.59 25.22 30.60
N HIS A 480 -26.97 24.21 29.98
CA HIS A 480 -26.78 22.87 30.53
C HIS A 480 -25.31 22.45 30.67
N ILE A 481 -24.40 23.18 30.03
CA ILE A 481 -22.95 22.94 30.04
C ILE A 481 -22.28 24.29 30.30
N PRO A 482 -21.19 24.35 31.09
CA PRO A 482 -20.98 25.54 31.88
C PRO A 482 -20.63 26.84 31.14
N ALA A 483 -20.00 26.86 29.96
CA ALA A 483 -19.34 28.08 29.43
C ALA A 483 -18.28 28.74 30.38
N PHE A 484 -18.21 28.30 31.65
CA PHE A 484 -17.45 28.83 32.77
C PHE A 484 -16.88 27.73 33.67
N GLU A 485 -15.69 27.97 34.20
CA GLU A 485 -15.21 27.45 35.48
C GLU A 485 -14.70 28.64 36.29
N ALA A 486 -14.54 28.52 37.62
CA ALA A 486 -13.94 29.60 38.40
C ALA A 486 -12.58 30.01 37.78
N HIS A 487 -12.53 31.25 37.29
CA HIS A 487 -11.41 31.87 36.58
C HIS A 487 -11.04 31.28 35.20
N ARG A 488 -11.95 30.61 34.46
CA ARG A 488 -11.77 30.18 33.04
C ARG A 488 -13.07 30.15 32.24
N ALA A 489 -12.96 30.30 30.92
CA ALA A 489 -14.05 30.01 29.99
C ALA A 489 -14.01 28.55 29.49
N ASP A 490 -15.08 27.81 29.77
CA ASP A 490 -15.25 26.37 29.51
C ASP A 490 -15.24 26.00 28.01
N CYS A 491 -15.60 26.95 27.14
CA CYS A 491 -15.54 26.81 25.68
C CYS A 491 -14.13 26.45 25.16
N LEU A 492 -13.08 26.86 25.87
CA LEU A 492 -11.70 26.61 25.47
C LEU A 492 -11.37 25.11 25.40
N ASP A 493 -11.95 24.30 26.29
CA ASP A 493 -11.78 22.85 26.27
C ASP A 493 -12.39 22.23 25.00
N TYR A 494 -13.58 22.66 24.59
CA TYR A 494 -14.22 22.13 23.37
C TYR A 494 -13.49 22.57 22.10
N LEU A 495 -13.02 23.82 22.04
CA LEU A 495 -12.13 24.30 20.97
C LEU A 495 -10.87 23.42 20.89
N PHE A 496 -10.16 23.25 22.01
CA PHE A 496 -8.98 22.37 22.06
C PHE A 496 -9.30 20.92 21.66
N LEU A 497 -10.36 20.31 22.21
CA LEU A 497 -10.72 18.92 21.94
C LEU A 497 -11.09 18.72 20.46
N ALA A 498 -11.83 19.67 19.88
CA ALA A 498 -12.16 19.65 18.46
C ALA A 498 -10.89 19.69 17.58
N GLY A 499 -10.04 20.69 17.80
CA GLY A 499 -8.79 20.83 17.08
C GLY A 499 -7.86 19.62 17.26
N PHE A 500 -7.66 19.16 18.49
CA PHE A 500 -6.81 18.01 18.81
C PHE A 500 -7.33 16.72 18.17
N ASN A 501 -8.64 16.47 18.14
CA ASN A 501 -9.20 15.29 17.47
C ASN A 501 -8.96 15.32 15.95
N GLN A 502 -9.05 16.51 15.33
CA GLN A 502 -8.83 16.70 13.89
C GLN A 502 -7.37 16.99 13.47
N ASN A 503 -6.43 17.08 14.42
CA ASN A 503 -5.07 17.59 14.21
C ASN A 503 -5.04 19.00 13.58
N ILE A 504 -5.79 19.94 14.15
CA ILE A 504 -5.86 21.36 13.79
C ILE A 504 -5.23 22.19 14.92
N ILE A 505 -4.28 23.07 14.59
CA ILE A 505 -3.65 23.99 15.56
C ILE A 505 -4.39 25.33 15.63
N ASP A 506 -5.11 25.70 14.58
CA ASP A 506 -5.98 26.89 14.51
C ASP A 506 -7.31 26.72 15.29
N PHE A 507 -7.28 25.95 16.37
CA PHE A 507 -8.49 25.52 17.08
C PHE A 507 -9.28 26.64 17.76
N MET A 508 -8.69 27.84 17.87
CA MET A 508 -9.37 29.05 18.37
C MET A 508 -10.28 29.71 17.32
N ASN A 509 -10.13 29.35 16.05
CA ASN A 509 -10.80 29.94 14.89
C ASN A 509 -11.85 28.98 14.27
N GLN A 510 -12.25 27.93 15.01
CA GLN A 510 -13.21 26.95 14.51
C GLN A 510 -14.66 27.36 14.74
N ASP A 511 -15.51 27.12 13.74
CA ASP A 511 -16.94 27.37 13.83
C ASP A 511 -17.70 26.26 14.58
N THR A 512 -18.94 26.54 15.00
CA THR A 512 -19.73 25.55 15.77
C THR A 512 -20.11 24.28 15.01
N SER A 513 -20.15 24.29 13.68
CA SER A 513 -20.34 23.09 12.88
C SER A 513 -19.06 22.25 12.84
N GLU A 514 -17.89 22.89 12.68
CA GLU A 514 -16.59 22.22 12.76
C GLU A 514 -16.35 21.58 14.14
N ILE A 515 -16.67 22.30 15.23
CA ILE A 515 -16.57 21.77 16.59
C ILE A 515 -17.48 20.55 16.76
N LEU A 516 -18.73 20.62 16.30
CA LEU A 516 -19.70 19.50 16.37
C LEU A 516 -19.21 18.26 15.62
N ASP A 517 -18.70 18.43 14.40
CA ASP A 517 -18.18 17.34 13.58
C ASP A 517 -16.85 16.77 14.15
N SER A 518 -16.06 17.60 14.85
CA SER A 518 -14.81 17.18 15.51
C SER A 518 -15.01 16.34 16.78
N ILE A 519 -16.16 16.48 17.44
CA ILE A 519 -16.47 15.77 18.70
C ILE A 519 -17.35 14.52 18.49
N ASP A 520 -17.62 14.12 17.25
CA ASP A 520 -18.23 12.80 16.94
C ASP A 520 -17.17 11.68 17.04
N PRO A 521 -17.25 10.77 18.03
CA PRO A 521 -16.28 9.72 18.22
C PRO A 521 -16.56 8.51 17.32
N ILE A 522 -15.52 7.71 17.08
CA ILE A 522 -15.62 6.38 16.48
C ILE A 522 -16.33 5.40 17.42
N TYR A 523 -16.21 5.61 18.73
CA TYR A 523 -16.89 4.81 19.74
C TYR A 523 -17.10 5.63 21.02
N PRO A 524 -18.28 5.52 21.68
CA PRO A 524 -19.45 4.70 21.31
C PRO A 524 -20.24 5.28 20.13
N ASP A 525 -20.79 4.41 19.27
CA ASP A 525 -21.54 4.83 18.07
C ASP A 525 -23.06 5.01 18.30
N SER A 526 -23.56 4.50 19.43
CA SER A 526 -24.98 4.34 19.74
C SER A 526 -25.31 4.81 21.16
N SER A 527 -26.57 5.21 21.37
CA SER A 527 -27.10 5.67 22.66
C SER A 527 -26.95 4.65 23.78
N ASP A 528 -27.10 3.38 23.43
CA ASP A 528 -27.13 2.31 24.41
C ASP A 528 -25.70 2.04 24.92
N GLN A 529 -24.72 2.05 24.01
CA GLN A 529 -23.28 2.00 24.34
C GLN A 529 -22.78 3.27 25.04
N SER A 530 -23.38 4.44 24.81
CA SER A 530 -22.99 5.67 25.52
C SER A 530 -23.36 5.66 27.00
N SER A 531 -24.31 4.79 27.41
CA SER A 531 -24.68 4.60 28.82
C SER A 531 -23.59 3.92 29.66
N ASP A 532 -22.74 3.10 29.04
CA ASP A 532 -21.69 2.31 29.71
C ASP A 532 -20.47 3.16 30.17
N ARG A 533 -20.28 4.37 29.61
CA ARG A 533 -19.29 5.39 30.02
C ARG A 533 -17.87 4.89 30.40
N PHE A 534 -17.31 3.94 29.65
CA PHE A 534 -15.94 3.45 29.92
C PHE A 534 -14.82 4.25 29.24
N PHE A 535 -15.00 4.62 27.97
CA PHE A 535 -14.01 5.35 27.16
C PHE A 535 -14.67 6.05 25.96
N VAL A 536 -13.99 7.06 25.41
CA VAL A 536 -14.34 7.69 24.12
C VAL A 536 -13.14 7.54 23.19
N ARG A 537 -13.35 7.18 21.92
CA ARG A 537 -12.27 7.06 20.93
C ARG A 537 -12.51 7.89 19.69
N TYR A 538 -11.47 8.58 19.26
CA TYR A 538 -11.36 9.26 17.99
C TYR A 538 -10.18 8.66 17.22
N ALA A 539 -10.18 8.79 15.91
CA ALA A 539 -8.97 8.60 15.13
C ALA A 539 -9.00 9.48 13.91
N ASN A 540 -7.84 10.03 13.60
CA ASN A 540 -7.53 10.52 12.27
C ASN A 540 -6.59 9.52 11.58
N HIS A 541 -6.26 9.76 10.32
CA HIS A 541 -5.47 8.83 9.53
C HIS A 541 -4.01 8.63 10.03
N ARG A 542 -3.54 9.41 11.02
CA ARG A 542 -2.20 9.27 11.65
C ARG A 542 -2.23 8.85 13.12
N ALA A 543 -3.30 9.18 13.85
CA ALA A 543 -3.37 9.05 15.29
C ALA A 543 -4.67 8.36 15.74
N MET A 544 -4.55 7.40 16.65
CA MET A 544 -5.68 6.95 17.48
C MET A 544 -5.67 7.74 18.79
N ILE A 545 -6.80 8.31 19.18
CA ILE A 545 -6.94 9.15 20.39
C ILE A 545 -8.00 8.50 21.29
N THR A 546 -7.66 8.25 22.55
CA THR A 546 -8.56 7.65 23.54
C THR A 546 -8.67 8.54 24.77
N TYR A 547 -9.89 8.89 25.16
CA TYR A 547 -10.18 9.58 26.42
C TYR A 547 -10.76 8.57 27.41
N VAL A 548 -10.24 8.55 28.64
CA VAL A 548 -10.77 7.72 29.74
C VAL A 548 -10.87 8.54 31.02
N PRO A 549 -11.89 8.32 31.86
CA PRO A 549 -11.94 8.95 33.17
C PRO A 549 -10.96 8.26 34.12
N LYS A 550 -10.89 6.92 34.05
CA LYS A 550 -10.04 6.01 34.84
C LYS A 550 -9.73 4.76 34.00
N SER A 551 -8.56 4.15 34.16
CA SER A 551 -8.21 2.91 33.44
C SER A 551 -7.32 1.97 34.25
N ARG A 552 -7.88 0.84 34.69
CA ARG A 552 -7.15 -0.21 35.43
C ARG A 552 -6.09 -0.93 34.58
N SER A 553 -6.37 -1.13 33.29
CA SER A 553 -5.40 -1.73 32.38
C SER A 553 -4.22 -0.80 32.08
N LEU A 554 -4.42 0.52 32.12
CA LEU A 554 -3.34 1.51 32.12
C LEU A 554 -2.51 1.45 33.41
N GLU A 555 -3.09 1.26 34.60
CA GLU A 555 -2.30 1.15 35.85
C GLU A 555 -1.22 0.05 35.78
N THR A 556 -1.52 -1.08 35.13
CA THR A 556 -0.53 -2.15 34.93
C THR A 556 0.36 -1.92 33.70
N GLY A 557 -0.20 -1.41 32.60
CA GLY A 557 0.55 -1.17 31.36
C GLY A 557 1.51 0.01 31.43
N ASN A 558 1.21 1.04 32.23
CA ASN A 558 2.02 2.24 32.40
C ASN A 558 3.44 1.89 32.87
N ASP A 559 3.56 1.06 33.92
CA ASP A 559 4.83 0.62 34.52
C ASP A 559 5.84 0.03 33.51
N TYR A 560 5.37 -0.54 32.39
CA TYR A 560 6.21 -1.27 31.42
C TYR A 560 6.22 -0.63 30.02
N ILE A 561 5.04 -0.35 29.46
CA ILE A 561 4.87 0.13 28.08
C ILE A 561 4.32 1.56 28.00
N GLY A 562 4.08 2.24 29.13
CA GLY A 562 3.60 3.63 29.17
C GLY A 562 2.20 3.85 28.60
N ALA A 563 1.40 2.80 28.42
CA ALA A 563 0.10 2.87 27.77
C ALA A 563 -0.84 1.73 28.20
N CYS A 564 -2.14 1.86 27.91
CA CYS A 564 -3.10 0.77 28.06
C CYS A 564 -2.82 -0.36 27.04
N PRO A 565 -2.62 -1.62 27.48
CA PRO A 565 -2.32 -2.74 26.57
C PRO A 565 -3.38 -2.98 25.49
N TYR A 566 -4.66 -2.78 25.80
CA TYR A 566 -5.78 -2.98 24.86
C TYR A 566 -5.77 -1.93 23.75
N ALA A 567 -5.61 -0.65 24.12
CA ALA A 567 -5.51 0.45 23.17
C ALA A 567 -4.23 0.30 22.31
N PHE A 568 -3.12 -0.04 22.95
CA PHE A 568 -1.86 -0.32 22.27
C PHE A 568 -2.00 -1.45 21.24
N LEU A 569 -2.67 -2.56 21.58
CA LEU A 569 -2.88 -3.67 20.67
C LEU A 569 -3.69 -3.25 19.42
N ILE A 570 -4.80 -2.54 19.59
CA ILE A 570 -5.58 -1.99 18.47
C ILE A 570 -4.69 -1.14 17.56
N HIS A 571 -3.88 -0.25 18.14
CA HIS A 571 -2.98 0.63 17.41
C HIS A 571 -1.94 -0.14 16.59
N VAL A 572 -1.24 -1.11 17.18
CA VAL A 572 -0.14 -1.83 16.51
C VAL A 572 -0.60 -2.85 15.48
N LEU A 573 -1.75 -3.49 15.68
CA LEU A 573 -2.32 -4.40 14.68
C LEU A 573 -2.82 -3.60 13.47
N ALA A 574 -3.47 -2.46 13.69
CA ALA A 574 -3.91 -1.56 12.61
C ALA A 574 -2.72 -0.84 11.93
N LEU A 575 -1.62 -0.61 12.65
CA LEU A 575 -0.35 -0.06 12.12
C LEU A 575 0.26 -1.04 11.12
N HIS A 576 0.37 -2.30 11.53
CA HIS A 576 0.89 -3.37 10.70
C HIS A 576 0.01 -3.61 9.48
N ASN A 577 -1.31 -3.78 9.65
CA ASN A 577 -2.22 -3.99 8.52
C ASN A 577 -2.14 -2.85 7.49
N GLU A 578 -2.01 -1.60 7.95
CA GLU A 578 -1.88 -0.45 7.05
C GLU A 578 -0.57 -0.50 6.24
N PHE A 579 0.58 -0.67 6.89
CA PHE A 579 1.85 -0.68 6.18
C PHE A 579 2.07 -1.96 5.36
N LEU A 580 1.53 -3.09 5.80
CA LEU A 580 1.45 -4.32 5.01
C LEU A 580 0.64 -4.10 3.72
N ALA A 581 -0.51 -3.40 3.81
CA ALA A 581 -1.33 -3.06 2.64
C ALA A 581 -0.61 -2.10 1.68
N ARG A 582 0.07 -1.07 2.21
CA ARG A 582 0.87 -0.12 1.40
C ARG A 582 2.07 -0.81 0.71
N SER A 583 2.79 -1.69 1.40
CA SER A 583 3.90 -2.47 0.82
C SER A 583 3.39 -3.43 -0.26
N HIS A 584 2.25 -4.10 -0.01
CA HIS A 584 1.60 -4.95 -1.00
C HIS A 584 1.14 -4.15 -2.24
N GLU A 585 0.49 -3.00 -2.06
CA GLU A 585 0.07 -2.09 -3.14
C GLU A 585 1.25 -1.69 -4.03
N GLN A 586 2.36 -1.21 -3.45
CA GLN A 586 3.54 -0.81 -4.21
C GLN A 586 4.17 -1.98 -4.99
N LYS A 587 4.28 -3.17 -4.38
CA LYS A 587 4.80 -4.38 -5.01
C LYS A 587 3.86 -4.87 -6.12
N THR A 588 2.56 -4.82 -5.91
CA THR A 588 1.55 -5.21 -6.91
C THR A 588 1.50 -4.23 -8.08
N MET A 589 1.64 -2.92 -7.87
CA MET A 589 1.81 -1.97 -8.98
C MET A 589 3.08 -2.25 -9.79
N THR A 590 4.20 -2.59 -9.14
CA THR A 590 5.43 -3.00 -9.84
C THR A 590 5.21 -4.28 -10.67
N ARG A 591 4.43 -5.25 -10.17
CA ARG A 591 4.02 -6.44 -10.95
C ARG A 591 3.10 -6.09 -12.12
N ILE A 592 2.14 -5.18 -11.93
CA ILE A 592 1.26 -4.68 -12.98
C ILE A 592 2.08 -4.04 -14.11
N GLU A 593 3.02 -3.15 -13.79
CA GLU A 593 3.93 -2.53 -14.78
C GLU A 593 4.74 -3.58 -15.56
N ARG A 594 5.21 -4.63 -14.88
CA ARG A 594 5.93 -5.75 -15.51
C ARG A 594 5.04 -6.58 -16.44
N ILE A 595 3.82 -6.88 -16.01
CA ILE A 595 2.83 -7.63 -16.80
C ILE A 595 2.41 -6.81 -18.02
N GLU A 596 2.14 -5.51 -17.87
CA GLU A 596 1.87 -4.60 -18.99
C GLU A 596 3.04 -4.52 -19.96
N ALA A 597 4.28 -4.46 -19.47
CA ALA A 597 5.47 -4.44 -20.31
C ALA A 597 5.56 -5.71 -21.19
N LEU A 598 5.31 -6.90 -20.61
CA LEU A 598 5.26 -8.17 -21.35
C LEU A 598 4.08 -8.19 -22.36
N ILE A 599 2.87 -7.85 -21.92
CA ILE A 599 1.63 -7.82 -22.72
C ILE A 599 1.76 -6.88 -23.94
N TYR A 600 2.40 -5.73 -23.78
CA TYR A 600 2.55 -4.72 -24.84
C TYR A 600 3.90 -4.76 -25.57
N GLY A 601 4.78 -5.73 -25.27
CA GLY A 601 6.11 -5.84 -25.89
C GLY A 601 7.01 -4.63 -25.63
N ARG A 602 6.92 -4.05 -24.43
CA ARG A 602 7.73 -2.90 -23.97
C ARG A 602 8.82 -3.37 -23.01
N THR A 603 9.88 -2.59 -22.90
CA THR A 603 10.85 -2.77 -21.81
C THR A 603 10.24 -2.29 -20.49
N PRO A 604 10.32 -3.06 -19.38
CA PRO A 604 9.92 -2.59 -18.06
C PRO A 604 10.68 -1.31 -17.66
N PRO A 605 10.09 -0.42 -16.85
CA PRO A 605 10.79 0.75 -16.34
C PRO A 605 11.99 0.32 -15.46
N ALA A 606 13.15 0.94 -15.69
CA ALA A 606 14.40 0.62 -14.99
C ALA A 606 14.44 1.21 -13.57
N THR A 607 13.47 0.83 -12.72
CA THR A 607 13.39 1.26 -11.32
C THR A 607 14.08 0.24 -10.39
N PRO A 608 14.56 0.66 -9.20
CA PRO A 608 15.08 -0.26 -8.20
C PRO A 608 14.05 -1.31 -7.75
N ALA A 609 12.77 -0.94 -7.72
CA ALA A 609 11.67 -1.85 -7.40
C ALA A 609 11.51 -2.96 -8.47
N MET A 610 11.59 -2.60 -9.75
CA MET A 610 11.52 -3.58 -10.85
C MET A 610 12.72 -4.54 -10.83
N ALA A 611 13.94 -4.02 -10.64
CA ALA A 611 15.15 -4.86 -10.55
C ALA A 611 15.10 -5.84 -9.35
N LEU A 612 14.58 -5.40 -8.20
CA LEU A 612 14.36 -6.26 -7.04
C LEU A 612 13.29 -7.33 -7.32
N LEU A 613 12.20 -6.95 -7.99
CA LEU A 613 11.14 -7.87 -8.40
C LEU A 613 11.67 -8.94 -9.37
N GLU A 614 12.46 -8.56 -10.37
CA GLU A 614 13.08 -9.51 -11.31
C GLU A 614 14.05 -10.48 -10.62
N GLN A 615 14.75 -10.04 -9.57
CA GLN A 615 15.62 -10.90 -8.76
C GLN A 615 14.84 -11.89 -7.88
N GLN A 616 13.68 -11.48 -7.36
CA GLN A 616 12.85 -12.30 -6.46
C GLN A 616 11.90 -13.24 -7.22
N GLU A 617 11.37 -12.79 -8.35
CA GLU A 617 10.32 -13.43 -9.15
C GLU A 617 10.84 -13.60 -10.59
N ALA A 618 11.84 -14.48 -10.77
CA ALA A 618 12.33 -14.86 -12.09
C ALA A 618 11.20 -15.42 -12.98
N LEU A 619 11.35 -15.24 -14.30
CA LEU A 619 10.44 -15.76 -15.32
C LEU A 619 11.28 -16.61 -16.29
N ASP A 620 11.21 -17.93 -16.13
CA ASP A 620 12.09 -18.89 -16.81
C ASP A 620 11.49 -19.43 -18.13
N GLU A 621 10.35 -18.89 -18.56
CA GLU A 621 9.65 -19.27 -19.80
C GLU A 621 10.24 -18.55 -21.04
N ASP A 622 10.29 -19.25 -22.18
CA ASP A 622 10.92 -18.78 -23.42
C ASP A 622 10.10 -17.73 -24.21
N ASP A 623 8.78 -17.66 -24.00
CA ASP A 623 7.87 -16.78 -24.75
C ASP A 623 7.15 -15.74 -23.87
N ASP A 624 6.94 -14.54 -24.41
CA ASP A 624 6.39 -13.40 -23.64
C ASP A 624 4.96 -13.61 -23.13
N LEU A 625 4.17 -14.50 -23.73
CA LEU A 625 2.81 -14.80 -23.27
C LEU A 625 2.85 -15.73 -22.05
N SER A 626 3.64 -16.81 -22.09
CA SER A 626 3.87 -17.70 -20.95
C SER A 626 4.54 -16.96 -19.80
N ARG A 627 5.49 -16.06 -20.09
CA ARG A 627 6.08 -15.14 -19.10
C ARG A 627 5.03 -14.21 -18.47
N ALA A 628 4.08 -13.69 -19.25
CA ALA A 628 2.99 -12.86 -18.73
C ALA A 628 2.00 -13.67 -17.87
N GLU A 629 1.63 -14.88 -18.28
CA GLU A 629 0.76 -15.77 -17.49
C GLU A 629 1.43 -16.18 -16.17
N MET A 630 2.71 -16.54 -16.21
CA MET A 630 3.53 -16.83 -15.03
C MET A 630 3.60 -15.63 -14.09
N ALA A 631 3.80 -14.40 -14.60
CA ALA A 631 3.80 -13.17 -13.81
C ALA A 631 2.42 -12.86 -13.18
N ILE A 632 1.32 -13.10 -13.90
CA ILE A 632 -0.05 -12.98 -13.36
C ILE A 632 -0.28 -13.98 -12.23
N ASN A 633 0.14 -15.24 -12.41
CA ASN A 633 0.02 -16.27 -11.38
C ASN A 633 0.90 -15.97 -10.15
N GLN A 634 2.12 -15.45 -10.34
CA GLN A 634 2.97 -14.93 -9.26
C GLN A 634 2.27 -13.77 -8.51
N ALA A 635 1.66 -12.82 -9.22
CA ALA A 635 0.92 -11.71 -8.59
C ALA A 635 -0.28 -12.19 -7.75
N LYS A 636 -1.05 -13.18 -8.23
CA LYS A 636 -2.15 -13.80 -7.47
C LYS A 636 -1.64 -14.55 -6.23
N LEU A 637 -0.55 -15.31 -6.36
CA LEU A 637 0.07 -16.00 -5.24
C LEU A 637 0.68 -15.04 -4.22
N ALA A 638 1.13 -13.86 -4.66
CA ALA A 638 1.64 -12.80 -3.79
C ALA A 638 0.55 -12.18 -2.90
N GLU A 639 -0.71 -12.06 -3.35
CA GLU A 639 -1.83 -11.63 -2.50
C GLU A 639 -1.95 -12.53 -1.26
N PHE A 640 -1.99 -13.85 -1.44
CA PHE A 640 -2.05 -14.76 -0.29
C PHE A 640 -0.74 -14.79 0.52
N SER A 641 0.39 -14.99 -0.16
CA SER A 641 1.67 -15.31 0.49
C SER A 641 2.40 -14.10 1.10
N GLN A 642 2.09 -12.88 0.66
CA GLN A 642 2.75 -11.65 1.14
C GLN A 642 1.78 -10.71 1.90
N TYR A 643 0.47 -10.84 1.71
CA TYR A 643 -0.55 -9.99 2.35
C TYR A 643 -1.53 -10.78 3.22
N GLU A 644 -2.47 -11.55 2.66
CA GLU A 644 -3.59 -12.15 3.43
C GLU A 644 -3.13 -13.07 4.57
N ARG A 645 -2.07 -13.87 4.37
CA ARG A 645 -1.49 -14.73 5.41
C ARG A 645 -1.02 -13.95 6.66
N PHE A 646 -0.64 -12.69 6.48
CA PHE A 646 0.02 -11.87 7.49
C PHE A 646 -0.83 -10.69 7.97
N ARG A 647 -1.93 -10.38 7.29
CA ARG A 647 -2.90 -9.40 7.75
C ARG A 647 -3.61 -9.96 8.97
N TYR A 648 -3.68 -9.18 10.05
CA TYR A 648 -4.55 -9.50 11.16
C TYR A 648 -6.01 -9.41 10.72
N ALA A 649 -6.72 -10.53 10.76
CA ALA A 649 -8.17 -10.51 10.93
C ALA A 649 -8.50 -9.83 12.28
N ASN A 650 -9.75 -9.46 12.51
CA ASN A 650 -10.17 -8.83 13.76
C ASN A 650 -10.09 -9.84 14.93
N PRO A 651 -9.12 -9.72 15.86
CA PRO A 651 -8.95 -10.70 16.94
C PRO A 651 -9.79 -10.34 18.18
N PHE A 652 -10.41 -9.16 18.20
CA PHE A 652 -11.00 -8.65 19.43
C PHE A 652 -12.24 -9.46 19.83
N ARG A 653 -12.35 -9.78 21.13
CA ARG A 653 -13.44 -10.58 21.68
C ARG A 653 -14.75 -9.80 21.79
N TYR A 654 -14.65 -8.58 22.32
CA TYR A 654 -15.80 -7.72 22.59
C TYR A 654 -16.10 -6.83 21.39
N GLU A 655 -17.39 -6.57 21.15
CA GLU A 655 -17.88 -5.77 20.01
C GLU A 655 -17.23 -4.38 19.98
N THR A 656 -17.03 -3.78 21.16
CA THR A 656 -16.41 -2.47 21.38
C THR A 656 -15.02 -2.31 20.75
N GLU A 657 -14.09 -3.24 20.99
CA GLU A 657 -12.77 -3.19 20.34
C GLU A 657 -12.81 -3.67 18.90
N ARG A 658 -13.75 -4.57 18.54
CA ARG A 658 -13.91 -5.05 17.16
C ARG A 658 -14.32 -3.91 16.23
N ASP A 659 -15.28 -3.09 16.63
CA ASP A 659 -15.80 -1.99 15.81
C ASP A 659 -14.78 -0.85 15.71
N VAL A 660 -14.10 -0.51 16.82
CA VAL A 660 -12.99 0.46 16.80
C VAL A 660 -11.87 0.00 15.87
N PHE A 661 -11.46 -1.27 15.93
CA PHE A 661 -10.42 -1.80 15.04
C PHE A 661 -10.84 -1.73 13.57
N LYS A 662 -12.07 -2.14 13.25
CA LYS A 662 -12.63 -2.11 11.90
C LYS A 662 -12.67 -0.66 11.35
N THR A 663 -13.22 0.28 12.11
CA THR A 663 -13.31 1.70 11.69
C THR A 663 -11.92 2.31 11.52
N LEU A 664 -10.94 1.92 12.33
CA LEU A 664 -9.55 2.35 12.19
C LEU A 664 -8.91 1.80 10.89
N GLU A 665 -9.19 0.55 10.49
CA GLU A 665 -8.76 0.01 9.18
C GLU A 665 -9.42 0.76 8.01
N GLU A 666 -10.70 1.12 8.12
CA GLU A 666 -11.45 1.87 7.10
C GLU A 666 -10.93 3.30 6.93
N LEU A 667 -10.65 4.01 8.03
CA LEU A 667 -10.06 5.36 8.04
C LEU A 667 -8.62 5.37 7.50
N ARG A 668 -7.86 4.29 7.72
CA ARG A 668 -6.53 4.09 7.12
C ARG A 668 -6.58 3.62 5.66
N GLY A 669 -7.78 3.43 5.10
CA GLY A 669 -8.01 3.18 3.67
C GLY A 669 -7.65 1.78 3.19
N ILE A 670 -7.51 0.81 4.10
CA ILE A 670 -6.96 -0.53 3.83
C ILE A 670 -7.83 -1.29 2.82
N SER A 671 -9.14 -1.39 3.07
CA SER A 671 -10.08 -2.15 2.23
C SER A 671 -10.17 -1.60 0.79
N ARG A 672 -10.27 -0.27 0.65
CA ARG A 672 -10.44 0.40 -0.65
C ARG A 672 -9.28 0.12 -1.61
N LYS A 673 -8.05 0.06 -1.08
CA LYS A 673 -6.84 -0.25 -1.84
C LYS A 673 -6.84 -1.69 -2.34
N LYS A 674 -7.22 -2.65 -1.48
CA LYS A 674 -7.34 -4.06 -1.85
C LYS A 674 -8.32 -4.26 -3.02
N GLU A 675 -9.50 -3.67 -2.92
CA GLU A 675 -10.55 -3.76 -3.96
C GLU A 675 -10.07 -3.22 -5.32
N ALA A 676 -9.37 -2.08 -5.33
CA ALA A 676 -8.81 -1.50 -6.55
C ALA A 676 -7.74 -2.39 -7.20
N LEU A 677 -6.83 -2.97 -6.40
CA LEU A 677 -5.77 -3.87 -6.88
C LEU A 677 -6.33 -5.17 -7.45
N ALA A 678 -7.31 -5.78 -6.77
CA ALA A 678 -7.98 -6.99 -7.22
C ALA A 678 -8.69 -6.78 -8.58
N LEU A 679 -9.31 -5.61 -8.77
CA LEU A 679 -9.92 -5.22 -10.04
C LEU A 679 -8.87 -5.07 -11.17
N ALA A 680 -7.71 -4.46 -10.87
CA ALA A 680 -6.63 -4.28 -11.83
C ALA A 680 -6.02 -5.61 -12.28
N ILE A 681 -5.69 -6.51 -11.36
CA ILE A 681 -5.17 -7.86 -11.68
C ILE A 681 -6.16 -8.63 -12.56
N LYS A 682 -7.45 -8.60 -12.21
CA LYS A 682 -8.50 -9.25 -13.00
C LYS A 682 -8.59 -8.69 -14.43
N SER A 683 -8.47 -7.37 -14.60
CA SER A 683 -8.46 -6.74 -15.92
C SER A 683 -7.27 -7.19 -16.78
N LEU A 684 -6.10 -7.42 -16.17
CA LEU A 684 -4.92 -7.93 -16.88
C LEU A 684 -5.07 -9.40 -17.28
N GLU A 685 -5.70 -10.22 -16.44
CA GLU A 685 -6.04 -11.61 -16.76
C GLU A 685 -7.00 -11.71 -17.96
N ASP A 686 -8.04 -10.87 -18.00
CA ASP A 686 -8.96 -10.78 -19.14
C ASP A 686 -8.21 -10.37 -20.43
N HIS A 687 -7.27 -9.43 -20.35
CA HIS A 687 -6.42 -9.00 -21.47
C HIS A 687 -5.44 -10.07 -21.97
N ALA A 688 -4.74 -10.76 -21.06
CA ALA A 688 -3.82 -11.84 -21.40
C ALA A 688 -4.58 -13.02 -22.06
N SER A 689 -5.77 -13.35 -21.53
CA SER A 689 -6.67 -14.36 -22.09
C SER A 689 -7.15 -14.03 -23.50
N ASP A 690 -7.46 -12.75 -23.79
CA ASP A 690 -7.84 -12.32 -25.14
C ASP A 690 -6.64 -12.31 -26.10
N LEU A 691 -5.44 -11.91 -25.65
CA LEU A 691 -4.21 -12.02 -26.46
C LEU A 691 -3.88 -13.48 -26.80
N SER A 692 -3.95 -14.38 -25.83
CA SER A 692 -3.78 -15.82 -26.03
C SER A 692 -4.76 -16.35 -27.09
N ARG A 693 -6.05 -16.00 -26.97
CA ARG A 693 -7.09 -16.34 -27.95
C ARG A 693 -6.79 -15.81 -29.35
N ARG A 694 -6.35 -14.55 -29.47
CA ARG A 694 -5.96 -13.94 -30.76
C ARG A 694 -4.73 -14.61 -31.37
N GLN A 695 -3.77 -15.04 -30.56
CA GLN A 695 -2.59 -15.78 -31.04
C GLN A 695 -2.97 -17.20 -31.49
N GLN A 696 -3.81 -17.90 -30.73
CA GLN A 696 -4.34 -19.22 -31.12
C GLN A 696 -5.10 -19.14 -32.46
N VAL A 697 -5.98 -18.14 -32.64
CA VAL A 697 -6.68 -17.91 -33.92
C VAL A 697 -5.69 -17.69 -35.07
N LYS A 698 -4.65 -16.87 -34.87
CA LYS A 698 -3.61 -16.66 -35.90
C LYS A 698 -2.82 -17.93 -36.21
N LEU A 699 -2.49 -18.75 -35.21
CA LEU A 699 -1.80 -20.04 -35.39
C LEU A 699 -2.69 -21.06 -36.11
N GLU A 700 -4.00 -21.08 -35.84
CA GLU A 700 -4.96 -21.88 -36.60
C GLU A 700 -5.10 -21.39 -38.06
N GLU A 701 -5.17 -20.07 -38.29
CA GLU A 701 -5.22 -19.51 -39.64
C GLU A 701 -3.94 -19.82 -40.43
N GLN A 702 -2.76 -19.72 -39.81
CA GLN A 702 -1.50 -20.13 -40.41
C GLN A 702 -1.49 -21.62 -40.74
N ARG A 703 -1.86 -22.50 -39.79
CA ARG A 703 -1.97 -23.95 -40.04
C ARG A 703 -2.94 -24.30 -41.16
N ARG A 704 -4.13 -23.67 -41.21
CA ARG A 704 -5.10 -23.86 -42.29
C ARG A 704 -4.54 -23.39 -43.63
N THR A 705 -3.79 -22.28 -43.65
CA THR A 705 -3.14 -21.76 -44.86
C THR A 705 -2.03 -22.70 -45.34
N GLU A 706 -1.21 -23.24 -44.44
CA GLU A 706 -0.18 -24.24 -44.75
C GLU A 706 -0.77 -25.57 -45.22
N GLU A 707 -1.83 -26.05 -44.58
CA GLU A 707 -2.52 -27.28 -44.96
C GLU A 707 -3.21 -27.14 -46.33
N GLN A 708 -3.88 -26.01 -46.58
CA GLN A 708 -4.41 -25.68 -47.90
C GLN A 708 -3.28 -25.61 -48.94
N ALA A 709 -2.17 -24.94 -48.64
CA ALA A 709 -1.02 -24.86 -49.54
C ALA A 709 -0.29 -26.20 -49.74
N ARG A 710 -0.42 -27.16 -48.81
CA ARG A 710 0.04 -28.56 -49.00
C ARG A 710 -0.91 -29.31 -49.93
N LYS A 711 -2.21 -29.21 -49.67
CA LYS A 711 -3.27 -29.84 -50.48
C LYS A 711 -3.26 -29.35 -51.92
N ASP A 712 -3.08 -28.05 -52.15
CA ASP A 712 -2.99 -27.47 -53.50
C ASP A 712 -1.77 -28.03 -54.28
N ARG A 713 -0.65 -28.28 -53.61
CA ARG A 713 0.54 -28.95 -54.23
C ARG A 713 0.28 -30.42 -54.51
N GLU A 714 -0.41 -31.13 -53.62
CA GLU A 714 -0.80 -32.53 -53.81
C GLU A 714 -1.78 -32.66 -55.01
N ASP A 715 -2.79 -31.78 -55.09
CA ASP A 715 -3.75 -31.70 -56.20
C ASP A 715 -3.09 -31.29 -57.53
N GLU A 716 -2.08 -30.42 -57.51
CA GLU A 716 -1.31 -30.07 -58.71
C GLU A 716 -0.43 -31.25 -59.17
N ALA A 717 0.22 -31.95 -58.23
CA ALA A 717 1.00 -33.15 -58.53
C ALA A 717 0.11 -34.28 -59.11
N ALA A 718 -1.08 -34.51 -58.54
CA ALA A 718 -2.04 -35.48 -59.04
C ALA A 718 -2.53 -35.14 -60.46
N ARG A 719 -2.81 -33.86 -60.75
CA ARG A 719 -3.15 -33.39 -62.10
C ARG A 719 -2.03 -33.63 -63.10
N ARG A 720 -0.77 -33.35 -62.71
CA ARG A 720 0.41 -33.60 -63.57
C ARG A 720 0.61 -35.09 -63.84
N GLN A 721 0.43 -35.96 -62.83
CA GLN A 721 0.55 -37.41 -63.01
C GLN A 721 -0.52 -37.95 -63.97
N LYS A 722 -1.79 -37.56 -63.78
CA LYS A 722 -2.88 -37.99 -64.67
C LYS A 722 -2.65 -37.62 -66.14
N ALA A 723 -2.09 -36.44 -66.41
CA ALA A 723 -1.74 -36.02 -67.77
C ALA A 723 -0.65 -36.90 -68.42
N VAL A 724 0.32 -37.37 -67.64
CA VAL A 724 1.38 -38.29 -68.12
C VAL A 724 0.80 -39.67 -68.47
N ASP A 725 -0.13 -40.16 -67.66
CA ASP A 725 -0.73 -41.49 -67.84
C ASP A 725 -1.67 -41.54 -69.07
N GLU A 726 -2.43 -40.47 -69.34
CA GLU A 726 -3.28 -40.35 -70.54
C GLU A 726 -2.46 -40.28 -71.85
N ASP A 727 -1.32 -39.61 -71.85
CA ASP A 727 -0.39 -39.56 -73.00
C ASP A 727 0.28 -40.92 -73.27
N ALA A 728 0.62 -41.67 -72.21
CA ALA A 728 1.15 -43.02 -72.34
C ALA A 728 0.14 -43.98 -72.97
N ALA A 729 -1.13 -43.92 -72.55
CA ALA A 729 -2.21 -44.75 -73.10
C ALA A 729 -2.44 -44.50 -74.60
N ARG A 730 -2.39 -43.24 -75.06
CA ARG A 730 -2.48 -42.90 -76.49
C ARG A 730 -1.37 -43.52 -77.33
N ARG A 731 -0.12 -43.54 -76.85
CA ARG A 731 1.02 -44.13 -77.58
C ARG A 731 0.89 -45.64 -77.72
N GLY A 732 0.40 -46.33 -76.68
CA GLY A 732 0.15 -47.78 -76.73
C GLY A 732 -0.85 -48.19 -77.81
N LEU A 733 -1.90 -47.37 -78.02
CA LEU A 733 -2.89 -47.61 -79.08
C LEU A 733 -2.28 -47.51 -80.49
N TRP A 734 -1.49 -46.46 -80.75
CA TRP A 734 -0.86 -46.25 -82.07
C TRP A 734 0.18 -47.33 -82.43
N LEU A 735 0.96 -47.80 -81.45
CA LEU A 735 1.91 -48.90 -81.65
C LEU A 735 1.21 -50.21 -82.02
N ASN A 736 0.10 -50.55 -81.36
CA ASN A 736 -0.68 -51.76 -81.66
C ASN A 736 -1.29 -51.73 -83.07
N ILE A 737 -1.80 -50.57 -83.52
CA ILE A 737 -2.31 -50.41 -84.90
C ILE A 737 -1.17 -50.61 -85.91
N LEU A 738 0.02 -50.04 -85.65
CA LEU A 738 1.17 -50.18 -86.55
C LEU A 738 1.67 -51.63 -86.63
N LEU A 739 1.67 -52.36 -85.50
CA LEU A 739 2.00 -53.79 -85.47
C LEU A 739 1.00 -54.61 -86.29
N GLY A 740 -0.29 -54.32 -86.15
CA GLY A 740 -1.36 -55.01 -86.89
C GLY A 740 -1.23 -54.88 -88.42
N MET A 741 -0.76 -53.73 -88.92
CA MET A 741 -0.53 -53.54 -90.36
C MET A 741 0.60 -54.41 -90.93
N THR A 742 1.53 -54.93 -90.11
CA THR A 742 2.59 -55.81 -90.62
C THR A 742 2.05 -57.14 -91.15
N GLY A 743 0.96 -57.65 -90.57
CA GLY A 743 0.27 -58.87 -91.04
C GLY A 743 -0.33 -58.73 -92.43
N PHE A 744 -0.67 -57.51 -92.86
CA PHE A 744 -1.23 -57.24 -94.19
C PHE A 744 -0.21 -57.52 -95.31
N PHE A 745 1.07 -57.23 -95.08
CA PHE A 745 2.15 -57.55 -96.04
C PHE A 745 2.42 -59.05 -96.14
N GLY A 746 2.34 -59.78 -95.01
CA GLY A 746 2.48 -61.24 -95.00
C GLY A 746 1.36 -61.94 -95.77
N ALA A 747 0.11 -61.46 -95.66
CA ALA A 747 -0.99 -61.95 -96.48
C ALA A 747 -0.79 -61.62 -97.97
N GLY A 748 -0.35 -60.40 -98.30
CA GLY A 748 -0.09 -59.96 -99.67
C GLY A 748 0.95 -60.83 -100.40
N GLN A 749 2.06 -61.18 -99.75
CA GLN A 749 3.06 -62.09 -100.35
C GLN A 749 2.47 -63.46 -100.70
N MET A 750 1.52 -63.98 -99.91
CA MET A 750 0.88 -65.26 -100.20
C MET A 750 0.00 -65.19 -101.46
N PHE A 751 -0.77 -64.11 -101.64
CA PHE A 751 -1.60 -63.90 -102.84
C PHE A 751 -0.75 -63.67 -104.10
N HIS A 752 0.38 -62.97 -103.99
CA HIS A 752 1.32 -62.77 -105.09
C HIS A 752 1.88 -64.12 -105.59
N TRP A 753 2.33 -64.98 -104.67
CA TRP A 753 2.80 -66.33 -104.99
C TRP A 753 1.73 -67.23 -105.63
N ILE A 754 0.47 -67.12 -105.20
CA ILE A 754 -0.66 -67.82 -105.83
C ILE A 754 -0.86 -67.35 -107.28
N GLY A 755 -0.78 -66.04 -107.53
CA GLY A 755 -0.84 -65.47 -108.88
C GLY A 755 0.30 -65.96 -109.80
N GLU A 756 1.52 -66.01 -109.28
CA GLU A 756 2.71 -66.53 -109.98
C GLU A 756 2.52 -68.00 -110.41
N LYS A 757 2.02 -68.86 -109.52
CA LYS A 757 1.79 -70.29 -109.82
C LYS A 757 0.63 -70.55 -110.79
N ALA A 758 -0.32 -69.61 -110.92
CA ALA A 758 -1.41 -69.71 -111.89
C ALA A 758 -1.00 -69.35 -113.34
N ALA A 759 0.16 -68.73 -113.54
CA ALA A 759 0.56 -68.15 -114.84
C ALA A 759 1.22 -69.14 -115.83
N GLY A 760 1.92 -70.18 -115.35
CA GLY A 760 2.41 -71.33 -116.16
C GLY A 760 3.64 -71.09 -117.09
N PRO A 761 4.78 -71.78 -116.89
CA PRO A 761 5.98 -71.64 -117.72
C PRO A 761 6.19 -72.79 -118.73
N ASP A 762 6.95 -72.52 -119.80
CA ASP A 762 7.20 -73.45 -120.91
C ASP A 762 8.62 -74.09 -120.90
N ALA A 763 8.70 -75.33 -121.40
CA ALA A 763 9.88 -76.12 -121.81
C ALA A 763 11.06 -76.39 -120.83
N GLY A 764 11.24 -77.65 -120.39
CA GLY A 764 12.58 -78.09 -119.95
C GLY A 764 12.84 -79.38 -119.14
N GLY A 765 11.87 -80.25 -118.78
CA GLY A 765 12.21 -81.48 -118.04
C GLY A 765 11.05 -82.44 -117.70
N PRO A 766 11.30 -83.75 -117.51
CA PRO A 766 10.28 -84.78 -117.24
C PRO A 766 9.76 -84.80 -115.79
N PRO A 767 8.63 -85.48 -115.50
CA PRO A 767 7.65 -85.02 -114.51
C PRO A 767 7.69 -85.73 -113.15
N HIS A 768 7.25 -85.03 -112.09
CA HIS A 768 6.78 -85.64 -110.83
C HIS A 768 5.69 -84.77 -110.15
N PRO A 769 4.84 -85.32 -109.25
CA PRO A 769 3.40 -85.06 -109.26
C PRO A 769 2.94 -83.80 -108.50
N THR A 770 1.92 -83.12 -109.03
CA THR A 770 1.35 -81.89 -108.50
C THR A 770 0.30 -82.11 -107.41
N ALA A 771 0.60 -81.69 -106.17
CA ALA A 771 -0.32 -81.68 -105.03
C ALA A 771 -1.38 -80.53 -105.05
N VAL A 772 -1.77 -80.07 -106.25
CA VAL A 772 -2.64 -78.88 -106.45
C VAL A 772 -4.10 -79.27 -106.75
N ALA A 773 -4.37 -80.55 -107.06
CA ALA A 773 -5.69 -81.02 -107.47
C ALA A 773 -6.76 -81.10 -106.35
N THR A 774 -6.40 -80.85 -105.09
CA THR A 774 -7.27 -81.12 -103.92
C THR A 774 -7.77 -79.89 -103.16
N LEU A 775 -7.35 -78.66 -103.49
CA LEU A 775 -7.76 -77.46 -102.73
C LEU A 775 -8.78 -76.54 -103.44
N PHE A 776 -8.81 -76.53 -104.79
CA PHE A 776 -9.76 -75.72 -105.57
C PHE A 776 -10.27 -76.49 -106.79
N GLY A 777 -11.41 -77.16 -106.64
CA GLY A 777 -12.07 -77.84 -107.75
C GLY A 777 -12.58 -76.85 -108.82
N HIS A 778 -12.36 -77.18 -110.09
CA HIS A 778 -12.98 -76.55 -111.26
C HIS A 778 -12.58 -75.09 -111.63
N LEU A 779 -11.35 -74.65 -111.28
CA LEU A 779 -10.71 -73.53 -111.98
C LEU A 779 -9.55 -74.03 -112.86
N THR A 780 -9.80 -74.12 -114.17
CA THR A 780 -8.75 -74.38 -115.17
C THR A 780 -7.75 -73.20 -115.19
N PRO A 781 -6.44 -73.42 -114.99
CA PRO A 781 -5.47 -72.34 -114.97
C PRO A 781 -5.42 -71.62 -116.32
N SER A 782 -5.45 -70.29 -116.28
CA SER A 782 -5.27 -69.44 -117.46
C SER A 782 -4.43 -68.21 -117.12
N VAL A 783 -3.53 -67.85 -118.03
CA VAL A 783 -2.54 -66.77 -117.87
C VAL A 783 -3.19 -65.43 -117.50
N ALA A 784 -4.39 -65.17 -118.03
CA ALA A 784 -5.15 -63.95 -117.75
C ALA A 784 -5.54 -63.81 -116.26
N VAL A 785 -5.87 -64.90 -115.57
CA VAL A 785 -6.26 -64.88 -114.15
C VAL A 785 -5.05 -64.65 -113.25
N GLY A 786 -3.91 -65.30 -113.54
CA GLY A 786 -2.66 -65.09 -112.78
C GLY A 786 -2.19 -63.64 -112.80
N ASN A 787 -2.18 -63.02 -113.98
CA ASN A 787 -1.73 -61.63 -114.15
C ASN A 787 -2.65 -60.60 -113.45
N VAL A 788 -3.96 -60.84 -113.38
CA VAL A 788 -4.90 -59.96 -112.65
C VAL A 788 -4.67 -60.05 -111.13
N ILE A 789 -4.40 -61.25 -110.60
CA ILE A 789 -4.09 -61.44 -109.17
C ILE A 789 -2.78 -60.76 -108.80
N LEU A 790 -1.74 -60.90 -109.63
CA LEU A 790 -0.44 -60.23 -109.44
C LEU A 790 -0.59 -58.70 -109.40
N ALA A 791 -1.15 -58.10 -110.46
CA ALA A 791 -1.31 -56.65 -110.55
C ALA A 791 -2.22 -56.07 -109.44
N GLY A 792 -3.31 -56.76 -109.09
CA GLY A 792 -4.18 -56.35 -107.99
C GLY A 792 -3.47 -56.38 -106.63
N THR A 793 -2.66 -57.40 -106.39
CA THR A 793 -1.89 -57.55 -105.14
C THR A 793 -0.81 -56.48 -105.02
N GLU A 794 -0.09 -56.17 -106.11
CA GLU A 794 0.96 -55.15 -106.13
C GLU A 794 0.43 -53.73 -105.84
N ILE A 795 -0.73 -53.37 -106.41
CA ILE A 795 -1.39 -52.08 -106.15
C ILE A 795 -1.78 -51.96 -104.67
N VAL A 796 -2.40 -53.01 -104.10
CA VAL A 796 -2.82 -53.02 -102.69
C VAL A 796 -1.61 -52.98 -101.74
N MET A 797 -0.56 -53.75 -102.01
CA MET A 797 0.67 -53.72 -101.20
C MET A 797 1.39 -52.37 -101.28
N THR A 798 1.37 -51.70 -102.43
CA THR A 798 1.98 -50.36 -102.59
C THR A 798 1.24 -49.30 -101.79
N LEU A 799 -0.10 -49.32 -101.81
CA LEU A 799 -0.93 -48.42 -100.99
C LEU A 799 -0.76 -48.69 -99.49
N ALA A 800 -0.71 -49.96 -99.08
CA ALA A 800 -0.43 -50.34 -97.69
C ALA A 800 0.96 -49.85 -97.24
N LEU A 801 1.99 -49.94 -98.11
CA LEU A 801 3.35 -49.49 -97.80
C LEU A 801 3.41 -47.97 -97.59
N LEU A 802 2.76 -47.18 -98.44
CA LEU A 802 2.69 -45.72 -98.27
C LEU A 802 2.03 -45.33 -96.96
N LEU A 803 0.93 -46.01 -96.58
CA LEU A 803 0.19 -45.73 -95.35
C LEU A 803 0.97 -46.18 -94.10
N PHE A 804 1.67 -47.31 -94.17
CA PHE A 804 2.60 -47.79 -93.14
C PHE A 804 3.77 -46.81 -92.92
N LEU A 805 4.40 -46.33 -93.99
CA LEU A 805 5.50 -45.37 -93.91
C LEU A 805 5.06 -44.01 -93.35
N ALA A 806 3.86 -43.54 -93.70
CA ALA A 806 3.28 -42.33 -93.13
C ALA A 806 3.03 -42.46 -91.60
N MET A 807 2.44 -43.58 -91.16
CA MET A 807 2.24 -43.87 -89.74
C MET A 807 3.56 -44.03 -88.97
N LEU A 808 4.54 -44.72 -89.55
CA LEU A 808 5.87 -44.87 -88.96
C LEU A 808 6.59 -43.52 -88.82
N GLY A 809 6.49 -42.66 -89.84
CA GLY A 809 7.00 -41.30 -89.80
C GLY A 809 6.38 -40.44 -88.70
N TYR A 810 5.07 -40.57 -88.46
CA TYR A 810 4.37 -39.89 -87.37
C TYR A 810 4.86 -40.34 -85.99
N ILE A 811 4.99 -41.65 -85.76
CA ILE A 811 5.50 -42.18 -84.47
C ILE A 811 6.96 -41.77 -84.23
N LEU A 812 7.81 -41.79 -85.26
CA LEU A 812 9.21 -41.33 -85.15
C LEU A 812 9.32 -39.82 -84.91
N TRP A 813 8.37 -39.03 -85.41
CA TRP A 813 8.29 -37.59 -85.13
C TRP A 813 7.90 -37.31 -83.67
N ASP A 814 6.86 -37.97 -83.14
CA ASP A 814 6.45 -37.82 -81.72
C ASP A 814 7.57 -38.26 -80.75
N ALA A 815 8.23 -39.39 -81.03
CA ALA A 815 9.35 -39.89 -80.24
C ALA A 815 10.53 -38.89 -80.16
N ARG A 816 10.72 -38.06 -81.20
CA ARG A 816 11.79 -37.03 -81.23
C ARG A 816 11.59 -35.96 -80.16
N GLY A 817 10.35 -35.66 -79.78
CA GLY A 817 10.03 -34.73 -78.68
C GLY A 817 10.50 -35.25 -77.32
N GLN A 818 10.37 -36.57 -77.07
CA GLN A 818 10.82 -37.18 -75.81
C GLN A 818 12.34 -37.23 -75.67
N ILE A 819 13.08 -37.44 -76.77
CA ILE A 819 14.55 -37.44 -76.73
C ILE A 819 15.07 -36.05 -76.30
N ALA A 820 14.49 -34.97 -76.82
CA ALA A 820 14.84 -33.60 -76.39
C ALA A 820 14.54 -33.37 -74.90
N GLY A 821 13.39 -33.84 -74.41
CA GLY A 821 13.01 -33.74 -72.98
C GLY A 821 13.91 -34.56 -72.05
N LEU A 822 14.26 -35.79 -72.44
CA LEU A 822 15.18 -36.67 -71.69
C LEU A 822 16.59 -36.08 -71.64
N PHE A 823 17.11 -35.54 -72.74
CA PHE A 823 18.39 -34.84 -72.72
C PHE A 823 18.35 -33.59 -71.83
N ALA A 824 17.30 -32.78 -71.87
CA ALA A 824 17.15 -31.62 -70.98
C ALA A 824 17.06 -32.00 -69.48
N GLY A 825 16.34 -33.06 -69.15
CA GLY A 825 16.25 -33.61 -67.80
C GLY A 825 17.59 -34.17 -67.31
N LEU A 826 18.31 -34.91 -68.16
CA LEU A 826 19.64 -35.44 -67.86
C LEU A 826 20.67 -34.31 -67.70
N TRP A 827 20.60 -33.25 -68.52
CA TRP A 827 21.47 -32.08 -68.40
C TRP A 827 21.23 -31.28 -67.11
N ARG A 828 19.98 -31.19 -66.62
CA ARG A 828 19.69 -30.64 -65.28
C ARG A 828 20.17 -31.55 -64.15
N LYS A 829 20.10 -32.88 -64.29
CA LYS A 829 20.66 -33.81 -63.30
C LYS A 829 22.19 -33.85 -63.28
N LEU A 830 22.85 -33.58 -64.40
CA LEU A 830 24.32 -33.48 -64.50
C LEU A 830 24.86 -32.10 -64.08
N ARG A 831 24.05 -31.04 -64.17
CA ARG A 831 24.32 -29.75 -63.52
C ARG A 831 23.77 -29.74 -62.09
N GLY A 832 24.44 -30.46 -61.19
CA GLY A 832 24.26 -30.25 -59.75
C GLY A 832 24.46 -28.76 -59.42
N ALA A 833 23.51 -28.17 -58.70
CA ALA A 833 23.65 -26.80 -58.21
C ALA A 833 24.75 -26.71 -57.13
N PRO A 834 25.39 -25.56 -56.94
CA PRO A 834 26.66 -25.48 -56.22
C PRO A 834 26.51 -25.65 -54.71
N THR A 835 27.47 -26.34 -54.09
CA THR A 835 27.76 -26.19 -52.67
C THR A 835 28.46 -24.86 -52.42
N GLU A 836 27.73 -23.86 -51.91
CA GLU A 836 28.36 -22.68 -51.31
C GLU A 836 28.97 -23.04 -49.95
N ALA A 837 30.28 -23.19 -49.92
CA ALA A 837 31.08 -23.13 -48.71
C ALA A 837 32.34 -22.31 -48.97
N GLY A 838 32.48 -21.19 -48.26
CA GLY A 838 33.75 -20.46 -48.14
C GLY A 838 33.77 -19.03 -48.66
N ARG A 839 33.49 -18.07 -47.76
CA ARG A 839 34.01 -16.70 -47.87
C ARG A 839 34.97 -16.41 -46.72
N GLN A 840 36.18 -16.97 -46.80
CA GLN A 840 37.34 -16.53 -46.01
C GLN A 840 38.44 -16.02 -46.95
N LYS A 841 39.03 -14.87 -46.62
CA LYS A 841 40.15 -14.28 -47.34
C LYS A 841 41.47 -14.59 -46.62
N THR A 842 42.41 -15.17 -47.37
CA THR A 842 43.87 -14.96 -47.34
C THR A 842 44.64 -14.90 -45.99
N LYS A 843 45.53 -15.89 -45.82
CA LYS A 843 46.79 -15.90 -45.03
C LYS A 843 47.78 -14.79 -45.49
N PRO A 844 48.88 -14.43 -44.75
CA PRO A 844 49.88 -15.33 -44.12
C PRO A 844 50.32 -14.97 -42.68
N GLY A 845 50.63 -15.97 -41.83
CA GLY A 845 52.01 -16.43 -41.52
C GLY A 845 52.30 -16.12 -40.03
N SER A 846 52.75 -17.04 -39.16
CA SER A 846 54.05 -17.73 -39.17
C SER A 846 54.03 -19.14 -38.54
N THR A 847 55.19 -19.82 -38.57
CA THR A 847 55.46 -21.24 -38.24
C THR A 847 55.78 -21.54 -36.75
N PRO A 848 55.90 -22.83 -36.32
CA PRO A 848 55.66 -23.26 -34.94
C PRO A 848 56.87 -23.79 -34.14
N VAL A 849 56.68 -23.94 -32.82
CA VAL A 849 57.34 -24.86 -31.86
C VAL A 849 56.30 -25.15 -30.76
N GLY A 850 56.13 -26.33 -30.15
CA GLY A 850 56.80 -27.63 -30.27
C GLY A 850 56.01 -28.73 -29.54
N THR A 851 56.57 -29.94 -29.43
CA THR A 851 55.89 -31.21 -29.05
C THR A 851 55.99 -31.61 -27.57
N GLY A 852 54.97 -32.30 -27.05
CA GLY A 852 54.97 -33.20 -25.88
C GLY A 852 53.58 -33.89 -25.77
N LEU A 853 53.42 -35.23 -25.72
CA LEU A 853 53.78 -36.18 -24.64
C LEU A 853 53.00 -35.89 -23.33
N ASP A 854 52.39 -36.86 -22.62
CA ASP A 854 52.03 -38.26 -22.90
C ASP A 854 51.07 -38.79 -21.80
N SER A 855 50.32 -39.86 -22.07
CA SER A 855 49.86 -40.92 -21.12
C SER A 855 49.04 -40.64 -19.81
N SER A 856 48.38 -41.71 -19.33
CA SER A 856 47.68 -41.93 -18.03
C SER A 856 46.39 -41.12 -17.78
N LYS A 857 45.25 -41.72 -17.38
CA LYS A 857 44.95 -42.42 -16.10
C LYS A 857 45.22 -41.52 -14.88
N ASP A 858 44.28 -41.31 -13.95
CA ASP A 858 43.00 -42.00 -13.69
C ASP A 858 41.74 -41.14 -13.97
#